data_AF-A0A0L1JLC8-F1
#
_entry.id   AF-A0A0L1JLC8-F1
#
_cell.length_a   1.000
_cell.length_b   1.000
_cell.length_c   1.000
_cell.angle_alpha   90.00
_cell.angle_beta   90.00
_cell.angle_gamma   90.00
#
_symmetry.space_group_name_H-M   'P 1'
#
loop_
_entity.id
_entity.type
_entity.pdbx_description
1 polymer ?
#
loop_
_entity_poly.entity_id
_entity_poly.type
_entity_poly.pdbx_seq_one_letter_code
_entity_poly.pdbx_strand_id
1 'polypeptide(L)'
;MVNGGQFSYDAFDPAGTNSSTAYSWLTPGGSDVQAFGFGITTNGSGDPLSGTITSLEFDFNNDNFATPDVEITGFAGSLVAMTTGNDLLDEVFGGNDTINGTGFDDSLKGAAGNDSIDGNNGNDLIYGDLVLSGTGNDTLNGGIGNDSLYGGGGNDILNGNSGSNSIFGGAGNDVITEGGADTVDAGSGNDRVVLTSTLISNADIWDGGTGNDILDLRQITYAGTSVEIDLLNERIEASNGSATFEVIQGFESVYGSDGSETIRGDNVANYLWGGETASPDTIFGNGGNDTIFGANGGGADSIRGGNDNDQIFGRAGNDTISGDSGNDLLRGEAGDDSIFGNLGDDTMRGGTGNDTLTGNSGTNRFEYISSEAATHGTDSVVGGTGIDTLYLNGAGTYIMDSFSFSGMEGIQFAGTNGSFNLILPDDAHTDWASNTAVTFDSGATSTHTIQIDMGSSTTIDLRNWTFVNSDSNDEIDIDGDASSENFYGSMIDDDISGFDGNDDFFVGGTGSEGDSLRGGNGTDRIVVMETTDMSSTAVQFESIEEIEFNNFGAGVNMFSINGQETDAATEISSTLLIDGAAGGMQDILQIIMGAVTSLDLSGWTFQDWGTEGDHIHVVGDGSSETVTGSVEADSVEGEGGNDIVTGGAGNDSLDGGSGNDSLDGGADNDVLTGGLGNDTLLGDAGNDLLNGGSNDDSMDGGAGDDTINGGSGNDTVIASAGTDDIDLGSGNDFFDDQGANGVHTVEGGLGNDTVESTGSGGTYNLGDNDDLGIAVSGAETFDGGNGIDTIDLSVGNFFYDFDMATGVVNYSAELFTNFENAILGSASDILVGTAGANNIVAGAGNDSIRALGGDNTISGGAGMDTLRGGADADSIDGGDDADTITSLQGADTVDGGLGADVIVANDGADLINGGDGGDDIRGQNDNDTIFGDGGNDLLNGGFGEDDIQGGLGNDTLRGTFGNDTLDGGDGNDALQGGSENDLLNGGSGLDDLRGEGQNDTINGNSGNDTILGGGGSDVANGGADDDLIRGDQGNDTLNGDGGNDTLRGGIGSDSLNGGAGNDTLTGEDGFDDLDGSTGDDNLNGGAGNDTLFGASGNDTLNGGTENDFLLGGSGIDILNGGLGRDTMAGQGGNDTLDGANDGNIDWFIFAVNYDNDTVLNFEDNIDNLQLDDGLWGGGLTAAQVVSIYGSNTGGGVQFDFGGGDIVFVDGMTTTTITDDIVIV
;
A
#
# COMPACT_ATOMS: atom_id res chain seq x y z
N MET A 1 14.90 -19.01 -3.58
CA MET A 1 14.59 -20.27 -4.31
C MET A 1 15.67 -20.53 -5.37
N VAL A 2 16.29 -21.72 -5.43
CA VAL A 2 16.85 -22.25 -6.70
C VAL A 2 16.72 -23.77 -6.71
N ASN A 3 16.01 -24.29 -7.70
CA ASN A 3 15.74 -25.71 -7.89
C ASN A 3 16.65 -26.26 -9.00
N GLY A 4 17.56 -27.17 -8.63
CA GLY A 4 18.11 -28.17 -9.54
C GLY A 4 19.36 -27.79 -10.35
N GLY A 5 20.52 -27.83 -9.72
CA GLY A 5 21.82 -27.90 -10.40
C GLY A 5 22.79 -28.79 -9.62
N GLN A 6 23.10 -29.97 -10.15
CA GLN A 6 24.10 -30.87 -9.57
C GLN A 6 25.50 -30.26 -9.69
N PHE A 7 26.17 -29.95 -8.58
CA PHE A 7 27.63 -29.76 -8.61
C PHE A 7 28.35 -31.07 -8.31
N SER A 8 29.05 -31.55 -9.34
CA SER A 8 30.04 -32.64 -9.29
C SER A 8 31.35 -32.09 -8.76
N TYR A 9 31.80 -32.57 -7.60
CA TYR A 9 33.13 -32.26 -7.07
C TYR A 9 34.12 -33.33 -7.55
N ASP A 10 35.10 -32.94 -8.37
CA ASP A 10 36.19 -33.81 -8.81
C ASP A 10 37.54 -33.15 -8.46
N ALA A 11 38.22 -33.66 -7.42
CA ALA A 11 39.68 -33.69 -7.27
C ALA A 11 40.12 -34.41 -5.97
N PHE A 12 40.74 -35.60 -6.16
CA PHE A 12 41.89 -36.23 -5.47
C PHE A 12 42.55 -35.48 -4.28
N ASP A 13 42.97 -36.05 -3.13
CA ASP A 13 43.76 -37.28 -2.84
C ASP A 13 43.81 -37.55 -1.27
N PRO A 14 44.66 -38.40 -0.63
CA PRO A 14 44.28 -39.65 0.03
C PRO A 14 44.77 -39.76 1.50
N ALA A 15 43.92 -39.69 2.52
CA ALA A 15 44.30 -40.23 3.83
C ALA A 15 43.09 -40.46 4.73
N GLY A 16 42.73 -41.73 4.93
CA GLY A 16 41.76 -42.11 5.95
C GLY A 16 42.33 -41.96 7.36
N THR A 17 41.73 -41.07 8.16
CA THR A 17 41.58 -41.24 9.62
C THR A 17 40.33 -40.49 10.11
N ASN A 18 39.43 -41.23 10.77
CA ASN A 18 38.19 -40.74 11.38
C ASN A 18 38.43 -39.66 12.45
N SER A 19 37.89 -38.46 12.24
CA SER A 19 37.54 -37.43 13.25
C SER A 19 37.16 -36.14 12.52
N SER A 20 35.88 -35.88 12.29
CA SER A 20 35.40 -34.60 11.73
C SER A 20 35.39 -33.52 12.81
N THR A 21 36.44 -32.71 12.85
CA THR A 21 36.41 -31.32 13.34
C THR A 21 36.85 -30.48 12.15
N ALA A 22 35.93 -29.74 11.54
CA ALA A 22 36.25 -28.85 10.44
C ALA A 22 37.08 -27.66 10.98
N TYR A 23 38.18 -27.37 10.28
CA TYR A 23 39.03 -26.19 10.48
C TYR A 23 38.58 -25.13 9.45
N SER A 24 38.36 -23.90 9.90
CA SER A 24 38.24 -22.71 9.04
C SER A 24 39.63 -22.20 8.65
N TRP A 25 39.77 -21.73 7.40
CA TRP A 25 40.92 -20.97 6.95
C TRP A 25 40.44 -19.75 6.14
N LEU A 26 40.69 -18.57 6.68
CA LEU A 26 41.00 -17.33 5.96
C LEU A 26 42.02 -16.58 6.83
N THR A 27 43.13 -16.15 6.23
CA THR A 27 44.28 -15.52 6.91
C THR A 27 44.03 -14.04 7.23
N PRO A 28 44.54 -13.52 8.37
CA PRO A 28 44.13 -12.23 8.92
C PRO A 28 44.96 -11.04 8.40
N GLY A 29 44.26 -9.98 8.01
CA GLY A 29 44.82 -8.67 7.67
C GLY A 29 43.81 -7.54 7.89
N GLY A 30 43.22 -7.44 9.08
CA GLY A 30 42.29 -6.37 9.47
C GLY A 30 41.49 -6.80 10.70
N SER A 31 41.47 -5.97 11.74
CA SER A 31 40.79 -6.25 13.01
C SER A 31 39.30 -5.95 12.90
N ASP A 32 38.46 -6.98 12.95
CA ASP A 32 37.13 -7.05 13.61
C ASP A 32 36.18 -8.02 12.88
N VAL A 33 36.19 -9.32 13.23
CA VAL A 33 35.07 -10.25 12.96
C VAL A 33 35.04 -11.32 14.07
N GLN A 34 33.93 -11.40 14.82
CA GLN A 34 33.66 -12.46 15.82
C GLN A 34 32.81 -13.59 15.19
N ALA A 35 32.97 -14.82 15.68
CA ALA A 35 32.39 -16.03 15.09
C ALA A 35 31.04 -16.43 15.74
N PHE A 36 30.04 -16.76 14.92
CA PHE A 36 28.75 -17.33 15.32
C PHE A 36 28.81 -18.85 15.51
N GLY A 37 28.09 -19.40 16.50
CA GLY A 37 28.02 -20.85 16.78
C GLY A 37 26.60 -21.38 16.63
N PHE A 38 26.42 -22.51 15.92
CA PHE A 38 25.12 -23.17 15.70
C PHE A 38 25.04 -24.49 16.48
N GLY A 39 23.90 -24.78 17.13
CA GLY A 39 23.59 -26.06 17.79
C GLY A 39 22.38 -26.76 17.18
N ILE A 40 22.54 -28.01 16.70
CA ILE A 40 21.44 -28.86 16.23
C ILE A 40 21.34 -30.10 17.13
N THR A 41 20.13 -30.43 17.62
CA THR A 41 19.88 -31.65 18.38
C THR A 41 18.86 -32.55 17.66
N THR A 42 19.24 -33.78 17.32
CA THR A 42 18.34 -34.78 16.71
C THR A 42 18.08 -35.95 17.66
N ASN A 43 16.83 -36.40 17.78
CA ASN A 43 16.47 -37.59 18.57
C ASN A 43 16.51 -38.85 17.70
N GLY A 44 17.58 -39.65 17.78
CA GLY A 44 17.56 -41.01 17.20
C GLY A 44 18.91 -41.58 16.81
N SER A 45 19.15 -42.83 17.22
CA SER A 45 20.38 -43.57 16.95
C SER A 45 20.53 -43.96 15.48
N GLY A 46 21.45 -43.29 14.76
CA GLY A 46 22.27 -43.94 13.73
C GLY A 46 21.81 -43.90 12.27
N ASP A 47 21.13 -42.85 11.81
CA ASP A 47 21.00 -42.52 10.37
C ASP A 47 20.84 -41.00 10.19
N PRO A 48 21.79 -40.27 9.55
CA PRO A 48 21.74 -38.81 9.44
C PRO A 48 20.78 -38.27 8.36
N LEU A 49 20.05 -39.14 7.64
CA LEU A 49 19.17 -38.74 6.54
C LEU A 49 17.66 -38.93 6.82
N SER A 50 17.25 -39.24 8.06
CA SER A 50 15.83 -39.48 8.37
C SER A 50 15.31 -38.90 9.70
N GLY A 51 16.02 -37.98 10.34
CA GLY A 51 15.56 -37.34 11.59
C GLY A 51 14.79 -36.05 11.30
N THR A 52 13.58 -35.91 11.85
CA THR A 52 12.90 -34.61 11.96
C THR A 52 13.69 -33.73 12.95
N ILE A 53 14.07 -32.53 12.51
CA ILE A 53 14.62 -31.48 13.37
C ILE A 53 13.45 -30.99 14.24
N THR A 54 13.62 -30.93 15.56
CA THR A 54 12.54 -30.55 16.49
C THR A 54 12.77 -29.22 17.18
N SER A 55 13.95 -28.61 17.03
CA SER A 55 14.30 -27.29 17.59
C SER A 55 15.65 -26.82 17.02
N LEU A 56 15.75 -25.55 16.64
CA LEU A 56 17.02 -24.80 16.51
C LEU A 56 17.15 -23.85 17.70
N GLU A 57 18.35 -23.69 18.25
CA GLU A 57 18.66 -22.76 19.35
C GLU A 57 19.84 -21.88 18.88
N PHE A 58 19.65 -20.56 18.85
CA PHE A 58 20.68 -19.57 18.52
C PHE A 58 21.08 -18.82 19.80
N ASP A 59 22.38 -18.60 20.02
CA ASP A 59 22.94 -17.94 21.21
C ASP A 59 23.78 -16.73 20.78
N PHE A 60 23.20 -15.53 20.82
CA PHE A 60 23.89 -14.27 20.51
C PHE A 60 24.25 -13.52 21.80
N ASN A 61 25.49 -13.68 22.27
CA ASN A 61 25.99 -12.97 23.45
C ASN A 61 26.78 -11.70 23.08
N ASN A 62 26.14 -10.57 22.70
CA ASN A 62 26.65 -9.21 23.05
C ASN A 62 25.76 -8.04 22.56
N ASP A 63 25.36 -7.17 23.50
CA ASP A 63 24.73 -5.86 23.26
C ASP A 63 25.81 -4.81 22.90
N ASN A 64 25.83 -4.25 21.67
CA ASN A 64 26.30 -2.86 21.33
C ASN A 64 26.56 -2.53 19.84
N PHE A 65 25.96 -3.20 18.85
CA PHE A 65 26.01 -2.72 17.45
C PHE A 65 24.68 -3.03 16.75
N ALA A 66 24.26 -2.17 15.80
CA ALA A 66 23.15 -2.44 14.88
C ALA A 66 23.37 -3.82 14.26
N THR A 67 22.44 -4.73 14.51
CA THR A 67 22.49 -6.12 14.10
C THR A 67 22.17 -6.23 12.61
N PRO A 68 22.91 -7.02 11.82
CA PRO A 68 22.52 -7.31 10.45
C PRO A 68 21.32 -8.28 10.46
N ASP A 69 20.36 -8.04 9.56
CA ASP A 69 19.18 -8.87 9.36
C ASP A 69 19.56 -10.33 9.07
N VAL A 70 18.93 -11.27 9.78
CA VAL A 70 19.16 -12.72 9.61
C VAL A 70 17.97 -13.35 8.90
N GLU A 71 18.12 -13.61 7.60
CA GLU A 71 17.14 -14.34 6.80
C GLU A 71 17.18 -15.85 7.13
N ILE A 72 16.05 -16.44 7.58
CA ILE A 72 15.93 -17.90 7.84
C ILE A 72 15.08 -18.54 6.74
N THR A 73 15.70 -19.14 5.73
CA THR A 73 14.97 -19.88 4.68
C THR A 73 14.99 -21.40 4.92
N GLY A 74 13.82 -22.05 4.85
CA GLY A 74 13.73 -23.48 4.45
C GLY A 74 13.00 -24.51 5.33
N PHE A 75 12.14 -24.16 6.30
CA PHE A 75 11.45 -25.17 7.12
C PHE A 75 9.95 -24.90 7.31
N ALA A 76 9.09 -25.79 6.80
CA ALA A 76 7.66 -25.79 7.09
C ALA A 76 7.36 -26.54 8.40
N GLY A 77 6.69 -25.88 9.36
CA GLY A 77 6.13 -26.46 10.59
C GLY A 77 7.11 -26.62 11.75
N SER A 78 7.72 -25.53 12.24
CA SER A 78 8.67 -25.55 13.36
C SER A 78 8.35 -24.53 14.44
N LEU A 79 8.48 -24.95 15.71
CA LEU A 79 8.54 -24.06 16.87
C LEU A 79 9.78 -23.16 16.74
N VAL A 80 9.58 -21.86 16.60
CA VAL A 80 10.63 -20.83 16.68
C VAL A 80 10.59 -20.26 18.10
N ALA A 81 11.70 -20.38 18.82
CA ALA A 81 11.86 -19.82 20.16
C ALA A 81 13.08 -18.91 20.16
N MET A 82 12.86 -17.61 20.30
CA MET A 82 13.91 -16.59 20.32
C MET A 82 14.40 -16.41 21.77
N THR A 83 15.68 -16.11 21.98
CA THR A 83 16.23 -16.01 23.36
C THR A 83 16.95 -14.70 23.69
N THR A 84 17.18 -13.78 22.74
CA THR A 84 17.79 -12.45 22.98
C THR A 84 17.59 -11.49 21.79
N GLY A 85 17.13 -10.24 22.02
CA GLY A 85 17.17 -9.11 21.04
C GLY A 85 15.80 -8.60 20.57
N ASN A 86 15.72 -7.33 20.14
CA ASN A 86 14.62 -6.82 19.29
C ASN A 86 14.95 -7.29 17.87
N ASP A 87 14.36 -8.40 17.44
CA ASP A 87 14.68 -9.03 16.16
C ASP A 87 13.42 -9.04 15.27
N LEU A 88 13.56 -8.55 14.02
CA LEU A 88 12.58 -8.68 12.95
C LEU A 88 12.58 -10.12 12.43
N LEU A 89 11.47 -10.85 12.55
CA LEU A 89 11.28 -12.10 11.82
C LEU A 89 10.57 -11.79 10.50
N ASP A 90 11.36 -11.58 9.45
CA ASP A 90 10.85 -11.40 8.08
C ASP A 90 10.72 -12.77 7.40
N GLU A 91 9.46 -13.13 7.12
CA GLU A 91 8.98 -14.31 6.38
C GLU A 91 9.10 -15.70 7.05
N VAL A 92 7.98 -16.17 7.61
CA VAL A 92 7.68 -17.61 7.67
C VAL A 92 6.91 -17.97 6.37
N PHE A 93 7.18 -19.14 5.77
CA PHE A 93 6.43 -19.61 4.58
C PHE A 93 5.29 -20.55 5.01
N GLY A 94 4.13 -20.43 4.35
CA GLY A 94 2.83 -20.97 4.76
C GLY A 94 2.75 -22.37 5.39
N GLY A 95 1.89 -22.49 6.39
CA GLY A 95 1.79 -23.60 7.34
C GLY A 95 0.86 -23.26 8.51
N ASN A 96 0.77 -24.15 9.52
CA ASN A 96 0.20 -23.79 10.82
C ASN A 96 1.37 -23.73 11.80
N ASP A 97 1.74 -22.55 12.26
CA ASP A 97 2.98 -22.29 12.95
C ASP A 97 2.76 -21.90 14.42
N THR A 98 3.83 -21.96 15.21
CA THR A 98 3.80 -21.54 16.62
C THR A 98 5.04 -20.70 16.91
N ILE A 99 4.82 -19.41 17.14
CA ILE A 99 5.84 -18.39 17.30
C ILE A 99 5.78 -17.88 18.74
N ASN A 100 6.92 -17.86 19.45
CA ASN A 100 7.00 -17.27 20.77
C ASN A 100 8.08 -16.18 20.76
N GLY A 101 7.65 -14.95 21.07
CA GLY A 101 8.48 -13.79 21.37
C GLY A 101 9.33 -13.98 22.62
N THR A 102 10.07 -12.94 22.95
CA THR A 102 11.08 -12.89 23.99
C THR A 102 10.55 -12.25 25.27
N GLY A 103 11.25 -11.27 25.82
CA GLY A 103 10.81 -10.47 26.96
C GLY A 103 11.12 -8.99 26.73
N PHE A 104 11.25 -8.62 25.45
CA PHE A 104 11.56 -7.33 24.87
C PHE A 104 10.53 -7.06 23.77
N ASP A 105 10.57 -5.86 23.17
CA ASP A 105 9.66 -5.47 22.09
C ASP A 105 9.98 -6.29 20.83
N ASP A 106 9.09 -7.21 20.46
CA ASP A 106 9.26 -8.14 19.33
C ASP A 106 8.39 -7.73 18.12
N SER A 107 8.84 -8.06 16.90
CA SER A 107 8.02 -7.97 15.67
C SER A 107 7.81 -9.36 15.08
N LEU A 108 6.62 -9.94 15.28
CA LEU A 108 6.28 -11.33 14.97
C LEU A 108 5.24 -11.38 13.83
N LYS A 109 5.53 -12.15 12.78
CA LYS A 109 4.62 -12.30 11.62
C LYS A 109 4.30 -13.78 11.38
N GLY A 110 3.01 -14.11 11.39
CA GLY A 110 2.46 -15.36 10.89
C GLY A 110 2.34 -15.32 9.36
N ALA A 111 2.28 -16.51 8.78
CA ALA A 111 2.21 -16.71 7.35
C ALA A 111 0.92 -17.45 7.00
N ALA A 112 0.65 -17.67 5.72
CA ALA A 112 -0.59 -18.34 5.33
C ALA A 112 -0.85 -19.68 6.07
N GLY A 113 -1.92 -19.72 6.88
CA GLY A 113 -2.46 -20.90 7.56
C GLY A 113 -2.89 -20.58 8.99
N ASN A 114 -3.06 -21.56 9.88
CA ASN A 114 -3.59 -21.27 11.24
C ASN A 114 -2.45 -21.24 12.27
N ASP A 115 -2.05 -20.04 12.65
CA ASP A 115 -0.86 -19.75 13.45
C ASP A 115 -1.20 -19.47 14.91
N SER A 116 -0.21 -19.69 15.79
CA SER A 116 -0.30 -19.39 17.21
C SER A 116 0.90 -18.56 17.61
N ILE A 117 0.69 -17.28 17.91
CA ILE A 117 1.76 -16.31 18.17
C ILE A 117 1.60 -15.76 19.60
N ASP A 118 2.71 -15.69 20.34
CA ASP A 118 2.76 -15.24 21.74
C ASP A 118 3.93 -14.26 21.95
N GLY A 119 3.67 -12.97 22.12
CA GLY A 119 4.67 -11.91 22.32
C GLY A 119 5.41 -11.98 23.66
N ASN A 120 4.76 -12.52 24.70
CA ASN A 120 5.24 -12.61 26.08
C ASN A 120 5.32 -11.27 26.83
N ASN A 121 6.49 -10.62 26.93
CA ASN A 121 6.59 -9.29 27.55
C ASN A 121 7.30 -8.37 26.57
N GLY A 122 6.90 -7.11 26.49
CA GLY A 122 7.40 -6.20 25.46
C GLY A 122 6.26 -5.34 24.96
N ASN A 123 6.55 -4.33 24.16
CA ASN A 123 5.55 -3.70 23.30
C ASN A 123 5.66 -4.39 21.94
N ASP A 124 4.88 -5.44 21.74
CA ASP A 124 5.07 -6.38 20.63
C ASP A 124 4.18 -6.04 19.44
N LEU A 125 4.72 -6.15 18.23
CA LEU A 125 3.98 -6.02 16.97
C LEU A 125 3.75 -7.41 16.39
N ILE A 126 2.48 -7.84 16.28
CA ILE A 126 2.11 -9.21 15.93
C ILE A 126 1.13 -9.21 14.75
N TYR A 127 1.49 -9.89 13.67
CA TYR A 127 0.62 -10.15 12.51
C TYR A 127 0.25 -11.63 12.42
N GLY A 128 -1.02 -11.97 12.24
CA GLY A 128 -1.49 -13.33 11.94
C GLY A 128 -1.11 -13.77 10.53
N ASP A 129 -1.25 -12.87 9.56
CA ASP A 129 -0.87 -13.10 8.17
C ASP A 129 0.04 -11.96 7.65
N LEU A 130 1.03 -12.32 6.80
CA LEU A 130 1.99 -11.40 6.16
C LEU A 130 1.32 -10.31 5.29
N VAL A 131 0.10 -10.58 4.83
CA VAL A 131 -0.77 -9.62 4.12
C VAL A 131 -2.07 -9.57 4.89
N LEU A 132 -2.61 -8.37 5.15
CA LEU A 132 -3.88 -8.17 5.86
C LEU A 132 -5.08 -8.91 5.20
N SER A 133 -4.92 -9.46 4.00
CA SER A 133 -5.90 -10.27 3.27
C SER A 133 -5.63 -11.78 3.30
N GLY A 134 -4.79 -12.27 4.21
CA GLY A 134 -4.60 -13.71 4.40
C GLY A 134 -5.89 -14.42 4.82
N THR A 135 -5.86 -15.74 5.00
CA THR A 135 -7.08 -16.54 5.27
C THR A 135 -6.91 -17.50 6.44
N GLY A 136 -5.91 -17.24 7.30
CA GLY A 136 -5.59 -18.02 8.48
C GLY A 136 -6.72 -18.03 9.51
N ASN A 137 -6.66 -18.93 10.49
CA ASN A 137 -7.49 -18.75 11.69
C ASN A 137 -6.51 -18.77 12.85
N ASP A 138 -6.06 -17.60 13.22
CA ASP A 138 -4.87 -17.38 14.01
C ASP A 138 -5.21 -17.16 15.48
N THR A 139 -4.22 -17.37 16.34
CA THR A 139 -4.32 -17.11 17.76
C THR A 139 -3.15 -16.26 18.20
N LEU A 140 -3.42 -14.97 18.39
CA LEU A 140 -2.43 -13.95 18.72
C LEU A 140 -2.55 -13.59 20.20
N ASN A 141 -1.43 -13.59 20.92
CA ASN A 141 -1.36 -13.17 22.32
C ASN A 141 -0.26 -12.13 22.44
N GLY A 142 -0.61 -10.89 22.82
CA GLY A 142 0.36 -9.81 23.06
C GLY A 142 1.20 -10.11 24.30
N GLY A 143 0.58 -10.02 25.47
CA GLY A 143 1.19 -10.49 26.72
C GLY A 143 1.25 -9.38 27.75
N ILE A 144 2.45 -8.94 28.13
CA ILE A 144 2.65 -7.81 29.06
C ILE A 144 3.38 -6.68 28.33
N GLY A 145 2.66 -5.60 28.05
CA GLY A 145 3.15 -4.33 27.52
C GLY A 145 2.15 -3.74 26.54
N ASN A 146 2.54 -2.75 25.74
CA ASN A 146 1.63 -2.08 24.80
C ASN A 146 1.76 -2.72 23.42
N ASP A 147 0.93 -3.73 23.15
CA ASP A 147 1.08 -4.58 21.97
C ASP A 147 0.19 -4.12 20.81
N SER A 148 0.62 -4.36 19.57
CA SER A 148 -0.16 -4.14 18.36
C SER A 148 -0.42 -5.48 17.67
N LEU A 149 -1.67 -5.92 17.60
CA LEU A 149 -2.07 -7.23 17.06
C LEU A 149 -2.92 -7.03 15.80
N TYR A 150 -2.60 -7.74 14.71
CA TYR A 150 -3.32 -7.71 13.44
C TYR A 150 -3.70 -9.14 13.03
N GLY A 151 -4.99 -9.47 13.03
CA GLY A 151 -5.50 -10.81 12.67
C GLY A 151 -5.34 -11.09 11.18
N GLY A 152 -5.83 -10.17 10.33
CA GLY A 152 -5.76 -10.31 8.88
C GLY A 152 -7.09 -10.79 8.33
N GLY A 153 -7.14 -11.97 7.71
CA GLY A 153 -8.41 -12.54 7.28
C GLY A 153 -8.60 -13.98 7.75
N GLY A 154 -9.85 -14.34 8.05
CA GLY A 154 -10.27 -15.62 8.60
C GLY A 154 -10.90 -15.45 9.98
N ASN A 155 -11.03 -16.51 10.80
CA ASN A 155 -11.68 -16.37 12.12
C ASN A 155 -10.63 -16.50 13.22
N ASP A 156 -10.22 -15.37 13.76
CA ASP A 156 -9.05 -15.21 14.60
C ASP A 156 -9.40 -15.06 16.09
N ILE A 157 -8.41 -15.32 16.93
CA ILE A 157 -8.48 -15.11 18.38
C ILE A 157 -7.35 -14.16 18.78
N LEU A 158 -7.68 -12.94 19.16
CA LEU A 158 -6.72 -11.91 19.52
C LEU A 158 -6.83 -11.59 21.00
N ASN A 159 -5.73 -11.76 21.74
CA ASN A 159 -5.69 -11.53 23.19
C ASN A 159 -4.63 -10.47 23.51
N GLY A 160 -5.06 -9.22 23.76
CA GLY A 160 -4.16 -8.12 24.13
C GLY A 160 -3.55 -8.27 25.52
N ASN A 161 -4.18 -9.04 26.42
CA ASN A 161 -3.72 -9.23 27.80
C ASN A 161 -3.49 -7.90 28.54
N SER A 162 -2.32 -7.67 29.15
CA SER A 162 -2.08 -6.49 30.02
C SER A 162 -1.32 -5.41 29.26
N GLY A 163 -1.89 -4.23 29.09
CA GLY A 163 -1.27 -3.22 28.23
C GLY A 163 -2.18 -2.05 27.92
N SER A 164 -1.67 -1.12 27.10
CA SER A 164 -2.50 -0.28 26.23
C SER A 164 -2.22 -0.72 24.80
N ASN A 165 -3.07 -1.59 24.29
CA ASN A 165 -2.86 -2.34 23.07
C ASN A 165 -3.64 -1.74 21.89
N SER A 166 -3.16 -1.97 20.67
CA SER A 166 -3.89 -1.73 19.43
C SER A 166 -4.25 -3.06 18.80
N ILE A 167 -5.51 -3.39 18.60
CA ILE A 167 -5.95 -4.72 18.16
C ILE A 167 -6.85 -4.56 16.93
N PHE A 168 -6.44 -5.15 15.81
CA PHE A 168 -7.15 -5.13 14.55
C PHE A 168 -7.53 -6.57 14.16
N GLY A 169 -8.82 -6.90 14.14
CA GLY A 169 -9.32 -8.23 13.76
C GLY A 169 -9.13 -8.49 12.27
N GLY A 170 -9.75 -7.64 11.44
CA GLY A 170 -9.67 -7.73 9.99
C GLY A 170 -10.90 -8.44 9.43
N ALA A 171 -10.77 -9.35 8.47
CA ALA A 171 -11.90 -9.96 7.78
C ALA A 171 -12.27 -11.35 8.33
N GLY A 172 -13.33 -11.46 9.13
CA GLY A 172 -14.02 -12.73 9.44
C GLY A 172 -14.85 -12.68 10.71
N ASN A 173 -14.91 -13.76 11.50
CA ASN A 173 -15.70 -13.75 12.75
C ASN A 173 -14.74 -13.97 13.91
N ASP A 174 -14.18 -12.88 14.39
CA ASP A 174 -13.06 -12.82 15.29
C ASP A 174 -13.52 -12.76 16.75
N VAL A 175 -12.65 -13.26 17.62
CA VAL A 175 -12.86 -13.20 19.08
C VAL A 175 -11.71 -12.41 19.69
N ILE A 176 -12.01 -11.20 20.15
CA ILE A 176 -11.04 -10.29 20.71
C ILE A 176 -11.23 -10.25 22.21
N THR A 177 -10.15 -10.45 22.97
CA THR A 177 -10.16 -10.39 24.45
C THR A 177 -9.20 -9.31 24.93
N GLU A 178 -9.71 -8.33 25.66
CA GLU A 178 -8.93 -7.23 26.23
C GLU A 178 -8.67 -7.41 27.73
N GLY A 179 -7.58 -6.84 28.24
CA GLY A 179 -7.28 -6.79 29.67
C GLY A 179 -6.61 -5.48 30.12
N GLY A 180 -6.86 -4.39 29.38
CA GLY A 180 -5.96 -3.23 29.27
C GLY A 180 -6.66 -1.90 29.04
N ALA A 181 -5.94 -0.97 28.42
CA ALA A 181 -6.41 0.35 27.98
C ALA A 181 -6.35 0.41 26.44
N ASP A 182 -7.27 -0.24 25.76
CA ASP A 182 -7.02 -0.76 24.40
C ASP A 182 -7.79 -0.01 23.31
N THR A 183 -7.19 0.14 22.13
CA THR A 183 -7.86 0.52 20.88
C THR A 183 -8.14 -0.76 20.09
N VAL A 184 -9.41 -1.04 19.80
CA VAL A 184 -9.86 -2.26 19.11
C VAL A 184 -10.65 -1.85 17.88
N ASP A 185 -10.31 -2.44 16.74
CA ASP A 185 -11.13 -2.45 15.54
C ASP A 185 -11.29 -3.92 15.10
N ALA A 186 -12.51 -4.43 15.18
CA ALA A 186 -12.78 -5.82 14.84
C ALA A 186 -12.79 -6.07 13.32
N GLY A 187 -13.01 -5.06 12.49
CA GLY A 187 -13.02 -5.18 11.03
C GLY A 187 -14.36 -5.65 10.45
N SER A 188 -14.37 -6.66 9.59
CA SER A 188 -15.57 -7.10 8.87
C SER A 188 -15.98 -8.53 9.22
N GLY A 189 -17.20 -8.73 9.69
CA GLY A 189 -17.89 -10.01 9.69
C GLY A 189 -18.93 -10.17 10.80
N ASN A 190 -18.75 -11.04 11.79
CA ASN A 190 -19.64 -11.05 12.98
C ASN A 190 -18.77 -11.35 14.19
N ASP A 191 -18.23 -10.29 14.74
CA ASP A 191 -17.13 -10.31 15.67
C ASP A 191 -17.62 -10.28 17.10
N ARG A 192 -16.76 -10.69 18.02
CA ARG A 192 -17.08 -10.71 19.45
C ARG A 192 -15.93 -10.15 20.26
N VAL A 193 -16.16 -8.96 20.80
CA VAL A 193 -15.25 -8.27 21.71
C VAL A 193 -15.63 -8.63 23.14
N VAL A 194 -14.74 -9.33 23.84
CA VAL A 194 -14.93 -9.85 25.20
C VAL A 194 -14.12 -9.03 26.18
N LEU A 195 -14.83 -8.36 27.07
CA LEU A 195 -14.20 -7.57 28.13
C LEU A 195 -13.87 -8.48 29.32
N THR A 196 -12.62 -8.45 29.76
CA THR A 196 -12.16 -9.24 30.93
C THR A 196 -11.57 -8.39 32.04
N SER A 197 -11.29 -7.12 31.76
CA SER A 197 -10.80 -6.14 32.71
C SER A 197 -11.90 -5.66 33.68
N THR A 198 -11.53 -5.37 34.94
CA THR A 198 -12.44 -4.72 35.91
C THR A 198 -12.20 -3.21 36.00
N LEU A 199 -11.23 -2.70 35.25
CA LEU A 199 -10.83 -1.30 35.18
C LEU A 199 -11.11 -0.83 33.75
N ILE A 200 -12.32 -0.31 33.55
CA ILE A 200 -12.64 0.56 32.39
C ILE A 200 -11.69 1.75 32.48
N SER A 201 -10.83 1.87 31.50
CA SER A 201 -9.72 2.79 31.42
C SER A 201 -10.16 4.03 30.63
N ASN A 202 -9.60 5.19 30.94
CA ASN A 202 -10.05 6.46 30.35
C ASN A 202 -9.49 6.73 28.94
N ALA A 203 -9.23 5.68 28.14
CA ALA A 203 -8.56 5.77 26.84
C ALA A 203 -9.02 4.70 25.82
N ASP A 204 -10.05 3.92 26.11
CA ASP A 204 -10.36 2.75 25.28
C ASP A 204 -11.34 3.14 24.17
N ILE A 205 -11.08 2.63 22.97
CA ILE A 205 -11.89 2.83 21.76
C ILE A 205 -12.16 1.45 21.20
N TRP A 206 -13.42 1.04 21.09
CA TRP A 206 -13.79 -0.25 20.51
C TRP A 206 -14.74 -0.06 19.35
N ASP A 207 -14.34 -0.59 18.20
CA ASP A 207 -15.14 -0.64 16.99
C ASP A 207 -15.42 -2.10 16.66
N GLY A 208 -16.71 -2.46 16.55
CA GLY A 208 -17.15 -3.76 16.04
C GLY A 208 -17.06 -3.88 14.52
N GLY A 209 -16.91 -2.75 13.81
CA GLY A 209 -16.75 -2.67 12.37
C GLY A 209 -18.03 -2.97 11.60
N THR A 210 -17.95 -3.77 10.54
CA THR A 210 -19.12 -4.11 9.71
C THR A 210 -19.61 -5.52 9.99
N GLY A 211 -20.84 -5.68 10.44
CA GLY A 211 -21.33 -7.03 10.74
C GLY A 211 -22.58 -7.11 11.58
N ASN A 212 -22.68 -8.19 12.36
CA ASN A 212 -23.57 -8.24 13.53
C ASN A 212 -22.69 -8.55 14.73
N ASP A 213 -22.16 -7.50 15.33
CA ASP A 213 -21.03 -7.59 16.23
C ASP A 213 -21.49 -7.57 17.68
N ILE A 214 -20.76 -8.29 18.53
CA ILE A 214 -21.15 -8.57 19.92
C ILE A 214 -20.16 -7.95 20.89
N LEU A 215 -20.65 -7.00 21.69
CA LEU A 215 -19.98 -6.54 22.89
C LEU A 215 -20.34 -7.44 24.08
N ASP A 216 -19.37 -8.17 24.63
CA ASP A 216 -19.61 -9.20 25.65
C ASP A 216 -18.93 -8.89 26.99
N LEU A 217 -19.75 -8.50 27.98
CA LEU A 217 -19.32 -8.12 29.33
C LEU A 217 -19.50 -9.25 30.35
N ARG A 218 -19.90 -10.46 29.94
CA ARG A 218 -20.25 -11.55 30.87
C ARG A 218 -19.07 -12.05 31.71
N GLN A 219 -17.83 -11.75 31.32
CA GLN A 219 -16.66 -12.12 32.10
C GLN A 219 -16.31 -11.10 33.19
N ILE A 220 -16.98 -9.96 33.24
CA ILE A 220 -16.71 -8.92 34.22
C ILE A 220 -17.51 -9.16 35.50
N THR A 221 -16.83 -9.15 36.65
CA THR A 221 -17.48 -9.19 37.97
C THR A 221 -17.40 -7.81 38.64
N TYR A 222 -18.41 -6.98 38.46
CA TYR A 222 -18.50 -5.69 39.15
C TYR A 222 -18.99 -5.87 40.59
N ALA A 223 -18.12 -5.54 41.57
CA ALA A 223 -18.48 -5.58 42.99
C ALA A 223 -19.29 -4.33 43.40
N GLY A 224 -20.52 -4.19 42.89
CA GLY A 224 -21.49 -3.17 43.31
C GLY A 224 -21.42 -1.82 42.60
N THR A 225 -20.94 -1.79 41.36
CA THR A 225 -20.96 -0.63 40.45
C THR A 225 -21.94 -0.89 39.31
N SER A 226 -22.59 0.17 38.81
CA SER A 226 -23.45 0.09 37.62
C SER A 226 -22.69 0.49 36.37
N VAL A 227 -22.97 -0.15 35.24
CA VAL A 227 -22.37 0.17 33.93
C VAL A 227 -23.46 0.77 33.04
N GLU A 228 -23.20 1.91 32.39
CA GLU A 228 -24.04 2.46 31.33
C GLU A 228 -23.38 2.19 29.98
N ILE A 229 -24.10 1.51 29.09
CA ILE A 229 -23.74 1.18 27.71
C ILE A 229 -24.74 1.93 26.83
N ASP A 230 -24.26 2.77 25.94
CA ASP A 230 -25.07 3.62 25.07
C ASP A 230 -24.58 3.51 23.62
N LEU A 231 -25.20 2.61 22.86
CA LEU A 231 -24.85 2.41 21.45
C LEU A 231 -25.21 3.63 20.60
N LEU A 232 -26.28 4.35 20.95
CA LEU A 232 -26.71 5.55 20.20
C LEU A 232 -25.72 6.71 20.29
N ASN A 233 -25.08 6.87 21.46
CA ASN A 233 -24.07 7.91 21.68
C ASN A 233 -22.65 7.33 21.69
N GLU A 234 -22.50 6.10 21.20
CA GLU A 234 -21.24 5.38 21.03
C GLU A 234 -20.35 5.37 22.29
N ARG A 235 -20.94 4.99 23.44
CA ARG A 235 -20.31 5.22 24.75
C ARG A 235 -20.54 4.16 25.80
N ILE A 236 -19.52 3.88 26.62
CA ILE A 236 -19.65 3.07 27.84
C ILE A 236 -19.03 3.77 29.08
N GLU A 237 -19.65 3.62 30.25
CA GLU A 237 -19.21 4.22 31.52
C GLU A 237 -19.52 3.34 32.75
N ALA A 238 -18.56 3.17 33.67
CA ALA A 238 -18.81 2.58 35.01
C ALA A 238 -18.99 3.66 36.10
N SER A 239 -20.02 3.51 36.96
CA SER A 239 -20.49 4.54 37.91
C SER A 239 -19.62 4.86 39.13
N ASN A 240 -18.31 4.60 39.09
CA ASN A 240 -17.37 4.91 40.17
C ASN A 240 -16.90 6.38 40.23
N GLY A 241 -17.57 7.30 39.54
CA GLY A 241 -17.46 8.74 39.80
C GLY A 241 -16.19 9.42 39.28
N SER A 242 -15.53 8.84 38.27
CA SER A 242 -14.63 9.57 37.38
C SER A 242 -15.36 9.67 36.04
N ALA A 243 -15.77 10.88 35.65
CA ALA A 243 -16.47 11.11 34.38
C ALA A 243 -15.49 10.95 33.22
N THR A 244 -15.33 9.71 32.75
CA THR A 244 -14.50 9.35 31.60
C THR A 244 -15.26 8.31 30.81
N PHE A 245 -15.40 8.58 29.51
CA PHE A 245 -16.15 7.77 28.56
C PHE A 245 -15.16 6.99 27.70
N GLU A 246 -15.46 5.72 27.44
CA GLU A 246 -14.85 4.95 26.36
C GLU A 246 -15.76 5.05 25.13
N VAL A 247 -15.17 5.00 23.93
CA VAL A 247 -15.90 5.06 22.66
C VAL A 247 -16.24 3.64 22.23
N ILE A 248 -17.53 3.36 21.96
CA ILE A 248 -17.97 2.08 21.42
C ILE A 248 -18.76 2.32 20.14
N GLN A 249 -18.35 1.79 19.00
CA GLN A 249 -19.03 1.96 17.72
C GLN A 249 -19.17 0.61 16.99
N GLY A 250 -20.10 0.50 16.04
CA GLY A 250 -20.25 -0.70 15.21
C GLY A 250 -20.72 -1.97 15.94
N PHE A 251 -21.49 -1.87 17.04
CA PHE A 251 -22.03 -3.05 17.75
C PHE A 251 -23.55 -3.12 17.69
N GLU A 252 -24.11 -4.25 17.23
CA GLU A 252 -25.57 -4.50 17.22
C GLU A 252 -26.04 -5.34 18.41
N SER A 253 -25.13 -6.04 19.10
CA SER A 253 -25.47 -6.96 20.18
C SER A 253 -24.69 -6.67 21.46
N VAL A 254 -25.39 -6.66 22.60
CA VAL A 254 -24.77 -6.45 23.92
C VAL A 254 -25.16 -7.58 24.87
N TYR A 255 -24.14 -8.24 25.42
CA TYR A 255 -24.31 -9.16 26.54
C TYR A 255 -23.82 -8.50 27.83
N GLY A 256 -24.76 -8.12 28.68
CA GLY A 256 -24.55 -7.50 29.98
C GLY A 256 -23.77 -8.39 30.97
N SER A 257 -23.38 -7.78 32.09
CA SER A 257 -22.46 -8.36 33.04
C SER A 257 -23.20 -9.07 34.19
N ASP A 258 -22.49 -9.39 35.27
CA ASP A 258 -23.12 -9.85 36.52
C ASP A 258 -23.60 -8.66 37.43
N GLY A 259 -23.39 -7.41 37.01
CA GLY A 259 -23.72 -6.17 37.72
C GLY A 259 -25.14 -5.66 37.46
N SER A 260 -25.41 -4.40 37.83
CA SER A 260 -26.63 -3.67 37.41
C SER A 260 -26.25 -2.78 36.23
N GLU A 261 -26.92 -2.91 35.09
CA GLU A 261 -26.59 -2.18 33.89
C GLU A 261 -27.67 -1.19 33.44
N THR A 262 -27.25 -0.18 32.70
CA THR A 262 -28.11 0.61 31.82
C THR A 262 -27.66 0.35 30.39
N ILE A 263 -28.47 -0.28 29.56
CA ILE A 263 -28.14 -0.61 28.17
C ILE A 263 -29.07 0.21 27.27
N ARG A 264 -28.53 0.98 26.33
CA ARG A 264 -29.30 1.71 25.32
C ARG A 264 -28.86 1.24 23.94
N GLY A 265 -29.81 0.72 23.17
CA GLY A 265 -29.69 0.44 21.75
C GLY A 265 -29.56 1.70 20.92
N ASP A 266 -29.36 1.55 19.63
CA ASP A 266 -29.26 2.65 18.67
C ASP A 266 -30.53 2.74 17.81
N ASN A 267 -30.43 3.12 16.53
CA ASN A 267 -31.59 3.18 15.64
C ASN A 267 -31.66 1.97 14.68
N VAL A 268 -30.89 0.89 14.94
CA VAL A 268 -30.96 -0.37 14.19
C VAL A 268 -31.42 -1.52 15.09
N ALA A 269 -31.79 -2.66 14.48
CA ALA A 269 -32.28 -3.80 15.25
C ALA A 269 -31.17 -4.40 16.14
N ASN A 270 -31.33 -4.30 17.45
CA ASN A 270 -30.35 -4.75 18.43
C ASN A 270 -30.75 -6.06 19.13
N TYR A 271 -29.75 -6.80 19.62
CA TYR A 271 -29.93 -7.89 20.58
C TYR A 271 -29.34 -7.50 21.93
N LEU A 272 -30.20 -7.20 22.92
CA LEU A 272 -29.79 -6.67 24.21
C LEU A 272 -30.11 -7.66 25.33
N TRP A 273 -29.14 -7.96 26.20
CA TRP A 273 -29.34 -8.88 27.32
C TRP A 273 -28.73 -8.34 28.62
N GLY A 274 -29.53 -8.17 29.68
CA GLY A 274 -29.11 -7.73 31.03
C GLY A 274 -28.31 -8.76 31.85
N GLY A 275 -27.79 -9.82 31.23
CA GLY A 275 -26.90 -10.76 31.93
C GLY A 275 -27.58 -11.83 32.80
N GLU A 276 -26.79 -12.42 33.71
CA GLU A 276 -27.10 -13.71 34.36
C GLU A 276 -27.55 -13.61 35.83
N THR A 277 -27.33 -12.50 36.53
CA THR A 277 -27.56 -12.41 37.99
C THR A 277 -28.87 -11.70 38.37
N ALA A 278 -29.09 -11.48 39.67
CA ALA A 278 -30.33 -10.93 40.24
C ALA A 278 -30.26 -9.40 40.43
N SER A 279 -29.39 -8.74 39.68
CA SER A 279 -29.23 -7.30 39.71
C SER A 279 -30.32 -6.65 38.85
N PRO A 280 -30.90 -5.51 39.27
CA PRO A 280 -31.86 -4.80 38.44
C PRO A 280 -31.16 -4.03 37.31
N ASP A 281 -31.65 -4.17 36.09
CA ASP A 281 -31.13 -3.48 34.91
C ASP A 281 -32.11 -2.46 34.34
N THR A 282 -31.61 -1.56 33.50
CA THR A 282 -32.43 -0.64 32.71
C THR A 282 -32.05 -0.79 31.25
N ILE A 283 -32.97 -1.22 30.38
CA ILE A 283 -32.66 -1.48 28.97
C ILE A 283 -33.59 -0.65 28.08
N PHE A 284 -33.04 0.03 27.08
CA PHE A 284 -33.77 0.82 26.09
C PHE A 284 -33.38 0.30 24.70
N GLY A 285 -34.33 -0.07 23.84
CA GLY A 285 -34.06 -0.47 22.46
C GLY A 285 -33.86 0.72 21.50
N ASN A 286 -34.69 1.77 21.65
CA ASN A 286 -34.74 2.99 20.83
C ASN A 286 -35.40 2.80 19.45
N GLY A 287 -34.68 2.43 18.40
CA GLY A 287 -35.24 2.25 17.06
C GLY A 287 -34.73 0.98 16.39
N GLY A 288 -35.48 0.38 15.47
CA GLY A 288 -35.20 -0.96 14.95
C GLY A 288 -36.04 -2.04 15.64
N ASN A 289 -36.16 -3.23 15.03
CA ASN A 289 -36.96 -4.32 15.63
C ASN A 289 -36.09 -5.13 16.62
N ASP A 290 -36.10 -4.73 17.88
CA ASP A 290 -35.17 -5.20 18.89
C ASP A 290 -35.57 -6.54 19.50
N THR A 291 -34.59 -7.28 20.00
CA THR A 291 -34.82 -8.42 20.88
C THR A 291 -34.14 -8.19 22.22
N ILE A 292 -34.93 -7.96 23.27
CA ILE A 292 -34.45 -7.53 24.57
C ILE A 292 -34.78 -8.58 25.64
N PHE A 293 -33.77 -8.94 26.43
CA PHE A 293 -33.88 -9.85 27.56
C PHE A 293 -33.45 -9.18 28.87
N GLY A 294 -34.31 -9.19 29.88
CA GLY A 294 -33.95 -8.91 31.27
C GLY A 294 -33.00 -9.96 31.85
N ALA A 295 -32.61 -9.75 33.10
CA ALA A 295 -31.65 -10.58 33.80
C ALA A 295 -32.25 -11.95 34.18
N ASN A 296 -31.44 -13.01 34.12
CA ASN A 296 -31.90 -14.35 34.49
C ASN A 296 -32.16 -14.54 36.00
N GLY A 297 -31.56 -13.74 36.87
CA GLY A 297 -31.42 -14.07 38.29
C GLY A 297 -32.52 -13.56 39.22
N GLY A 298 -33.56 -12.89 38.75
CA GLY A 298 -34.59 -12.31 39.63
C GLY A 298 -34.41 -10.81 39.89
N GLY A 299 -33.90 -10.06 38.91
CA GLY A 299 -33.73 -8.60 38.94
C GLY A 299 -35.07 -7.87 39.07
N ALA A 300 -35.08 -6.56 38.94
CA ALA A 300 -36.34 -5.81 38.81
C ALA A 300 -36.07 -4.80 37.71
N ASP A 301 -36.22 -5.27 36.49
CA ASP A 301 -35.64 -4.64 35.31
C ASP A 301 -36.60 -3.59 34.76
N SER A 302 -36.05 -2.52 34.19
CA SER A 302 -36.80 -1.46 33.54
C SER A 302 -36.48 -1.47 32.05
N ILE A 303 -37.34 -2.09 31.25
CA ILE A 303 -37.11 -2.34 29.84
C ILE A 303 -38.06 -1.50 28.97
N ARG A 304 -37.53 -0.85 27.93
CA ARG A 304 -38.28 -0.15 26.89
C ARG A 304 -37.85 -0.62 25.50
N GLY A 305 -38.81 -0.92 24.63
CA GLY A 305 -38.61 -1.29 23.22
C GLY A 305 -38.17 -0.09 22.41
N GLY A 306 -39.11 0.68 21.86
CA GLY A 306 -38.72 1.74 20.94
C GLY A 306 -39.88 2.25 20.10
N ASN A 307 -39.62 2.58 18.84
CA ASN A 307 -40.66 3.01 17.90
C ASN A 307 -41.06 1.95 16.87
N ASP A 308 -40.43 0.77 16.91
CA ASP A 308 -40.54 -0.31 15.93
C ASP A 308 -41.06 -1.61 16.59
N ASN A 309 -41.11 -2.74 15.89
CA ASN A 309 -41.77 -3.95 16.44
C ASN A 309 -40.79 -4.81 17.24
N ASP A 310 -40.87 -4.73 18.56
CA ASP A 310 -39.88 -5.30 19.46
C ASP A 310 -40.31 -6.61 20.10
N GLN A 311 -39.34 -7.41 20.53
CA GLN A 311 -39.53 -8.62 21.32
C GLN A 311 -38.86 -8.48 22.68
N ILE A 312 -39.65 -8.33 23.73
CA ILE A 312 -39.15 -8.06 25.08
C ILE A 312 -39.53 -9.19 26.05
N PHE A 313 -38.53 -9.69 26.78
CA PHE A 313 -38.67 -10.75 27.77
C PHE A 313 -38.06 -10.29 29.12
N GLY A 314 -38.90 -10.00 30.12
CA GLY A 314 -38.48 -9.61 31.49
C GLY A 314 -37.73 -10.71 32.22
N ARG A 315 -38.14 -11.97 32.00
CA ARG A 315 -37.59 -13.17 32.65
C ARG A 315 -37.95 -13.25 34.12
N ALA A 316 -36.98 -13.36 35.03
CA ALA A 316 -37.27 -13.51 36.45
C ALA A 316 -37.07 -12.16 37.11
N GLY A 317 -38.08 -11.66 37.82
CA GLY A 317 -38.01 -10.33 38.40
C GLY A 317 -39.37 -9.68 38.55
N ASN A 318 -39.42 -8.55 39.23
CA ASN A 318 -40.62 -7.69 39.19
C ASN A 318 -40.32 -6.56 38.21
N ASP A 319 -40.60 -6.79 36.93
CA ASP A 319 -40.05 -5.99 35.85
C ASP A 319 -41.04 -4.92 35.40
N THR A 320 -40.53 -3.84 34.84
CA THR A 320 -41.31 -2.78 34.18
C THR A 320 -40.96 -2.78 32.71
N ILE A 321 -41.89 -3.16 31.85
CA ILE A 321 -41.69 -3.34 30.41
C ILE A 321 -42.56 -2.34 29.64
N SER A 322 -42.00 -1.65 28.65
CA SER A 322 -42.73 -0.71 27.76
C SER A 322 -42.42 -1.06 26.29
N GLY A 323 -43.43 -1.23 25.45
CA GLY A 323 -43.26 -1.36 23.99
C GLY A 323 -42.97 -0.01 23.32
N ASP A 324 -43.61 1.05 23.82
CA ASP A 324 -43.53 2.44 23.30
C ASP A 324 -44.32 2.65 21.99
N SER A 325 -43.77 2.45 20.80
CA SER A 325 -44.58 2.39 19.57
C SER A 325 -44.16 1.19 18.74
N GLY A 326 -45.08 0.56 18.00
CA GLY A 326 -44.76 -0.67 17.28
C GLY A 326 -45.87 -1.70 17.44
N ASN A 327 -45.68 -2.90 16.90
CA ASN A 327 -46.54 -4.04 17.22
C ASN A 327 -45.70 -5.04 18.01
N ASP A 328 -45.65 -4.86 19.33
CA ASP A 328 -44.62 -5.47 20.16
C ASP A 328 -45.04 -6.82 20.72
N LEU A 329 -44.06 -7.65 21.05
CA LEU A 329 -44.24 -8.87 21.83
C LEU A 329 -43.61 -8.69 23.20
N LEU A 330 -44.44 -8.45 24.22
CA LEU A 330 -43.99 -8.14 25.58
C LEU A 330 -44.31 -9.30 26.54
N ARG A 331 -43.30 -9.82 27.24
CA ARG A 331 -43.45 -10.94 28.18
C ARG A 331 -42.76 -10.65 29.51
N GLY A 332 -43.50 -10.59 30.60
CA GLY A 332 -42.95 -10.45 31.96
C GLY A 332 -42.26 -11.74 32.44
N GLU A 333 -42.88 -12.88 32.17
CA GLU A 333 -42.49 -14.23 32.61
C GLU A 333 -42.66 -14.50 34.11
N ALA A 334 -41.77 -14.09 35.01
CA ALA A 334 -41.82 -14.51 36.41
C ALA A 334 -41.51 -13.40 37.42
N GLY A 335 -42.54 -12.71 37.86
CA GLY A 335 -42.66 -12.00 39.12
C GLY A 335 -43.88 -11.08 39.06
N ASP A 336 -43.91 -10.01 39.85
CA ASP A 336 -45.01 -9.04 39.80
C ASP A 336 -44.64 -7.92 38.80
N ASP A 337 -45.03 -8.09 37.53
CA ASP A 337 -44.56 -7.28 36.40
C ASP A 337 -45.49 -6.11 36.05
N SER A 338 -44.97 -5.05 35.42
CA SER A 338 -45.72 -3.90 34.91
C SER A 338 -45.41 -3.68 33.43
N ILE A 339 -46.31 -4.11 32.55
CA ILE A 339 -46.16 -4.12 31.09
C ILE A 339 -47.04 -3.04 30.45
N PHE A 340 -46.48 -2.25 29.56
CA PHE A 340 -47.17 -1.18 28.83
C PHE A 340 -46.95 -1.37 27.32
N GLY A 341 -48.00 -1.58 26.53
CA GLY A 341 -47.93 -1.66 25.07
C GLY A 341 -47.65 -0.29 24.43
N ASN A 342 -48.45 0.72 24.80
CA ASN A 342 -48.39 2.10 24.29
C ASN A 342 -49.02 2.26 22.89
N LEU A 343 -48.27 2.51 21.82
CA LEU A 343 -48.84 2.81 20.48
C LEU A 343 -48.66 1.63 19.51
N GLY A 344 -49.73 0.88 19.24
CA GLY A 344 -49.81 -0.07 18.13
C GLY A 344 -50.47 -1.39 18.52
N ASP A 345 -50.34 -2.43 17.71
CA ASP A 345 -51.07 -3.69 17.90
C ASP A 345 -50.21 -4.69 18.70
N ASP A 346 -50.14 -4.52 20.03
CA ASP A 346 -49.20 -5.26 20.88
C ASP A 346 -49.73 -6.61 21.36
N THR A 347 -48.82 -7.55 21.57
CA THR A 347 -49.07 -8.84 22.22
C THR A 347 -48.36 -8.91 23.57
N MET A 348 -49.12 -8.87 24.66
CA MET A 348 -48.59 -8.81 26.02
C MET A 348 -48.92 -10.06 26.84
N ARG A 349 -47.99 -10.50 27.69
CA ARG A 349 -48.18 -11.60 28.64
C ARG A 349 -47.45 -11.33 29.94
N GLY A 350 -48.17 -11.28 31.06
CA GLY A 350 -47.61 -11.10 32.40
C GLY A 350 -46.75 -12.28 32.79
N GLY A 351 -47.36 -13.38 33.22
CA GLY A 351 -46.65 -14.61 33.55
C GLY A 351 -46.97 -15.02 34.99
N THR A 352 -45.99 -15.42 35.79
CA THR A 352 -46.24 -15.83 37.17
C THR A 352 -45.98 -14.70 38.16
N GLY A 353 -47.04 -14.17 38.76
CA GLY A 353 -47.00 -13.18 39.84
C GLY A 353 -48.20 -12.26 39.71
N ASN A 354 -48.23 -11.12 40.41
CA ASN A 354 -49.30 -10.14 40.30
C ASN A 354 -48.93 -9.06 39.28
N ASP A 355 -49.38 -9.21 38.05
CA ASP A 355 -48.92 -8.39 36.93
C ASP A 355 -49.83 -7.17 36.68
N THR A 356 -49.34 -6.16 35.96
CA THR A 356 -50.15 -5.03 35.47
C THR A 356 -49.86 -4.82 34.00
N LEU A 357 -50.81 -5.08 33.12
CA LEU A 357 -50.67 -4.95 31.67
C LEU A 357 -51.54 -3.79 31.16
N THR A 358 -51.00 -2.88 30.36
CA THR A 358 -51.73 -1.71 29.83
C THR A 358 -51.47 -1.53 28.33
N GLY A 359 -52.48 -1.62 27.46
CA GLY A 359 -52.32 -1.52 26.00
C GLY A 359 -52.26 -0.10 25.44
N ASN A 360 -52.94 0.86 26.07
CA ASN A 360 -53.06 2.27 25.66
C ASN A 360 -53.69 2.53 24.28
N SER A 361 -53.05 2.28 23.15
CA SER A 361 -53.58 2.63 21.81
C SER A 361 -53.27 1.53 20.79
N GLY A 362 -54.22 1.22 19.90
CA GLY A 362 -54.09 0.15 18.92
C GLY A 362 -54.89 -1.10 19.28
N THR A 363 -54.75 -2.18 18.51
CA THR A 363 -55.49 -3.44 18.66
C THR A 363 -54.66 -4.43 19.48
N ASN A 364 -54.75 -4.34 20.81
CA ASN A 364 -53.87 -5.11 21.68
C ASN A 364 -54.39 -6.51 21.98
N ARG A 365 -53.47 -7.42 22.27
CA ARG A 365 -53.70 -8.83 22.57
C ARG A 365 -53.03 -9.20 23.89
N PHE A 366 -53.82 -9.54 24.90
CA PHE A 366 -53.32 -9.93 26.21
C PHE A 366 -53.39 -11.46 26.34
N GLU A 367 -52.25 -12.15 26.35
CA GLU A 367 -52.20 -13.62 26.38
C GLU A 367 -52.14 -14.18 27.80
N TYR A 368 -52.89 -15.25 28.03
CA TYR A 368 -52.92 -15.95 29.31
C TYR A 368 -53.01 -17.48 29.10
N ILE A 369 -52.11 -18.24 29.73
CA ILE A 369 -51.94 -19.68 29.43
C ILE A 369 -52.36 -20.55 30.63
N SER A 370 -53.21 -21.55 30.39
CA SER A 370 -53.78 -22.37 31.48
C SER A 370 -52.76 -23.20 32.27
N SER A 371 -51.60 -23.52 31.68
CA SER A 371 -50.52 -24.28 32.36
C SER A 371 -49.89 -23.51 33.51
N GLU A 372 -50.02 -22.19 33.54
CA GLU A 372 -49.47 -21.32 34.58
C GLU A 372 -50.55 -20.88 35.58
N ALA A 373 -51.83 -21.23 35.38
CA ALA A 373 -52.98 -20.73 36.16
C ALA A 373 -52.90 -20.96 37.69
N ALA A 374 -52.04 -21.87 38.17
CA ALA A 374 -51.83 -22.13 39.59
C ALA A 374 -50.74 -21.24 40.24
N THR A 375 -50.00 -20.48 39.43
CA THR A 375 -48.87 -19.63 39.82
C THR A 375 -49.05 -18.16 39.47
N HIS A 376 -50.11 -17.80 38.74
CA HIS A 376 -50.50 -16.40 38.55
C HIS A 376 -51.07 -15.82 39.86
N GLY A 377 -50.78 -14.55 40.09
CA GLY A 377 -51.24 -13.72 41.18
C GLY A 377 -52.49 -12.92 40.79
N THR A 378 -52.49 -11.63 41.14
CA THR A 378 -53.58 -10.66 41.02
C THR A 378 -53.30 -9.67 39.90
N ASP A 379 -53.54 -10.10 38.66
CA ASP A 379 -53.13 -9.33 37.49
C ASP A 379 -54.13 -8.25 37.09
N SER A 380 -53.70 -7.01 36.91
CA SER A 380 -54.51 -5.91 36.39
C SER A 380 -54.29 -5.77 34.88
N VAL A 381 -55.35 -5.65 34.07
CA VAL A 381 -55.24 -5.48 32.62
C VAL A 381 -56.08 -4.31 32.14
N VAL A 382 -55.49 -3.39 31.39
CA VAL A 382 -56.14 -2.20 30.85
C VAL A 382 -55.91 -2.20 29.34
N GLY A 383 -56.97 -2.16 28.53
CA GLY A 383 -56.85 -2.07 27.07
C GLY A 383 -56.43 -0.67 26.66
N GLY A 384 -57.37 0.16 26.17
CA GLY A 384 -57.03 1.51 25.73
C GLY A 384 -57.99 2.06 24.66
N THR A 385 -57.45 2.74 23.66
CA THR A 385 -58.16 3.16 22.45
C THR A 385 -57.85 2.21 21.30
N GLY A 386 -58.84 1.48 20.79
CA GLY A 386 -58.65 0.52 19.71
C GLY A 386 -59.55 -0.70 19.91
N ILE A 387 -59.12 -1.89 19.48
CA ILE A 387 -59.85 -3.14 19.75
C ILE A 387 -58.96 -4.06 20.57
N ASP A 388 -59.19 -4.11 21.88
CA ASP A 388 -58.33 -4.84 22.80
C ASP A 388 -58.93 -6.21 23.17
N THR A 389 -58.14 -7.28 23.01
CA THR A 389 -58.58 -8.68 23.14
C THR A 389 -57.81 -9.45 24.21
N LEU A 390 -58.50 -10.02 25.18
CA LEU A 390 -57.94 -11.01 26.11
C LEU A 390 -57.92 -12.39 25.46
N TYR A 391 -56.74 -12.99 25.27
CA TYR A 391 -56.57 -14.31 24.67
C TYR A 391 -56.23 -15.39 25.70
N LEU A 392 -57.14 -16.33 25.90
CA LEU A 392 -57.01 -17.45 26.84
C LEU A 392 -56.61 -18.73 26.09
N ASN A 393 -55.39 -19.21 26.32
CA ASN A 393 -54.79 -20.34 25.60
C ASN A 393 -54.74 -21.62 26.48
N GLY A 394 -55.47 -22.67 26.07
CA GLY A 394 -55.48 -24.00 26.69
C GLY A 394 -56.73 -24.34 27.53
N ALA A 395 -57.18 -25.60 27.55
CA ALA A 395 -58.34 -25.99 28.38
C ALA A 395 -57.99 -26.05 29.88
N GLY A 396 -58.78 -25.40 30.76
CA GLY A 396 -58.52 -25.35 32.21
C GLY A 396 -59.46 -24.41 32.99
N THR A 397 -59.24 -24.32 34.31
CA THR A 397 -59.90 -23.31 35.17
C THR A 397 -59.05 -22.04 35.19
N TYR A 398 -59.62 -20.93 34.74
CA TYR A 398 -59.06 -19.59 34.80
C TYR A 398 -59.76 -18.85 35.94
N ILE A 399 -59.04 -18.64 37.04
CA ILE A 399 -59.58 -17.98 38.22
C ILE A 399 -59.39 -16.48 38.02
N MET A 400 -60.48 -15.73 37.75
CA MET A 400 -60.41 -14.27 37.57
C MET A 400 -60.63 -13.49 38.87
N ASP A 401 -60.69 -14.16 40.03
CA ASP A 401 -60.76 -13.54 41.37
C ASP A 401 -59.66 -12.51 41.63
N SER A 402 -58.64 -12.54 40.78
CA SER A 402 -57.43 -11.77 40.84
C SER A 402 -57.33 -10.63 39.81
N PHE A 403 -58.33 -10.42 38.93
CA PHE A 403 -58.19 -9.48 37.80
C PHE A 403 -59.04 -8.21 37.88
N SER A 404 -58.46 -7.08 37.49
CA SER A 404 -59.20 -5.86 37.15
C SER A 404 -59.04 -5.52 35.67
N PHE A 405 -60.15 -5.50 34.93
CA PHE A 405 -60.20 -5.16 33.50
C PHE A 405 -60.88 -3.81 33.26
N SER A 406 -60.33 -2.98 32.38
CA SER A 406 -61.00 -1.78 31.86
C SER A 406 -60.62 -1.48 30.42
N GLY A 407 -61.58 -1.05 29.60
CA GLY A 407 -61.33 -0.67 28.20
C GLY A 407 -61.02 -1.86 27.29
N MET A 408 -61.71 -3.00 27.48
CA MET A 408 -61.54 -4.22 26.68
C MET A 408 -62.71 -4.43 25.72
N GLU A 409 -62.43 -4.67 24.44
CA GLU A 409 -63.39 -4.89 23.34
C GLU A 409 -63.51 -6.36 22.91
N GLY A 410 -62.75 -7.30 23.49
CA GLY A 410 -62.91 -8.72 23.17
C GLY A 410 -62.29 -9.73 24.15
N ILE A 411 -62.81 -10.96 24.11
CA ILE A 411 -62.19 -12.14 24.74
C ILE A 411 -62.15 -13.27 23.71
N GLN A 412 -60.99 -13.92 23.56
CA GLN A 412 -60.79 -15.03 22.64
C GLN A 412 -60.28 -16.27 23.37
N PHE A 413 -60.90 -17.42 23.10
CA PHE A 413 -60.47 -18.72 23.65
C PHE A 413 -59.85 -19.58 22.55
N ALA A 414 -58.69 -20.17 22.82
CA ALA A 414 -57.99 -21.06 21.89
C ALA A 414 -57.59 -22.39 22.52
N GLY A 415 -57.96 -23.51 21.87
CA GLY A 415 -57.59 -24.85 22.28
C GLY A 415 -58.53 -25.97 21.80
N THR A 416 -57.99 -27.20 21.68
CA THR A 416 -58.75 -28.39 21.30
C THR A 416 -59.49 -29.00 22.49
N ASN A 417 -60.83 -29.09 22.42
CA ASN A 417 -61.76 -29.81 23.33
C ASN A 417 -61.47 -29.74 24.85
N GLY A 418 -62.29 -28.99 25.58
CA GLY A 418 -62.28 -28.98 27.06
C GLY A 418 -63.23 -27.94 27.66
N SER A 419 -63.53 -28.08 28.95
CA SER A 419 -64.31 -27.09 29.70
C SER A 419 -63.41 -25.95 30.16
N PHE A 420 -63.84 -24.72 29.90
CA PHE A 420 -63.21 -23.50 30.38
C PHE A 420 -64.04 -23.01 31.57
N ASN A 421 -63.43 -22.90 32.74
CA ASN A 421 -64.15 -22.43 33.94
C ASN A 421 -63.60 -21.06 34.32
N LEU A 422 -64.44 -20.01 34.21
CA LEU A 422 -64.08 -18.61 34.43
C LEU A 422 -64.77 -18.13 35.71
N ILE A 423 -64.01 -17.85 36.77
CA ILE A 423 -64.56 -17.46 38.08
C ILE A 423 -64.38 -15.95 38.26
N LEU A 424 -65.46 -15.18 38.45
CA LEU A 424 -65.45 -13.70 38.55
C LEU A 424 -65.56 -13.21 40.02
N PRO A 425 -64.83 -12.16 40.45
CA PRO A 425 -64.84 -11.71 41.85
C PRO A 425 -66.09 -10.94 42.31
N ASP A 426 -66.30 -10.95 43.63
CA ASP A 426 -67.48 -10.42 44.37
C ASP A 426 -67.64 -8.88 44.36
N ASP A 427 -66.62 -8.09 43.95
CA ASP A 427 -66.59 -6.61 44.07
C ASP A 427 -65.99 -5.86 42.84
N ALA A 428 -65.95 -6.47 41.66
CA ALA A 428 -65.36 -5.84 40.46
C ALA A 428 -66.31 -4.81 39.81
N HIS A 429 -65.98 -3.52 39.89
CA HIS A 429 -66.58 -2.47 39.06
C HIS A 429 -65.84 -2.47 37.71
N THR A 430 -66.22 -3.34 36.78
CA THR A 430 -65.55 -3.48 35.47
C THR A 430 -66.28 -2.67 34.41
N ASP A 431 -65.58 -1.70 33.82
CA ASP A 431 -66.07 -0.88 32.70
C ASP A 431 -65.60 -1.53 31.39
N TRP A 432 -66.35 -2.53 30.92
CA TRP A 432 -66.16 -3.11 29.59
C TRP A 432 -66.75 -2.14 28.57
N ALA A 433 -65.96 -1.74 27.56
CA ALA A 433 -66.38 -0.76 26.57
C ALA A 433 -67.61 -1.22 25.77
N SER A 434 -68.28 -0.29 25.11
CA SER A 434 -69.54 -0.55 24.40
C SER A 434 -69.37 -1.28 23.07
N ASN A 435 -68.77 -2.49 23.05
CA ASN A 435 -68.89 -3.53 21.99
C ASN A 435 -68.06 -4.83 22.21
N THR A 436 -67.88 -5.35 23.43
CA THR A 436 -67.08 -6.57 23.68
C THR A 436 -67.48 -7.80 22.85
N ALA A 437 -66.62 -8.32 21.96
CA ALA A 437 -66.87 -9.55 21.21
C ALA A 437 -66.21 -10.78 21.85
N VAL A 438 -66.97 -11.85 22.10
CA VAL A 438 -66.41 -13.14 22.54
C VAL A 438 -66.31 -14.08 21.34
N THR A 439 -65.10 -14.54 21.03
CA THR A 439 -64.80 -15.27 19.80
C THR A 439 -64.06 -16.58 20.11
N PHE A 440 -64.46 -17.69 19.50
CA PHE A 440 -63.76 -18.98 19.64
C PHE A 440 -62.97 -19.28 18.38
N ASP A 441 -61.66 -19.42 18.49
CA ASP A 441 -60.86 -19.92 17.37
C ASP A 441 -60.72 -21.44 17.52
N SER A 442 -61.63 -22.18 16.89
CA SER A 442 -61.42 -23.60 16.72
C SER A 442 -61.90 -24.09 15.36
N GLY A 443 -61.04 -24.86 14.70
CA GLY A 443 -61.38 -25.59 13.49
C GLY A 443 -62.50 -26.61 13.76
N ALA A 444 -63.73 -26.23 13.45
CA ALA A 444 -64.87 -27.01 12.97
C ALA A 444 -65.33 -28.32 13.67
N THR A 445 -64.82 -28.72 14.85
CA THR A 445 -65.32 -29.95 15.53
C THR A 445 -65.20 -29.98 17.06
N SER A 446 -64.85 -28.87 17.71
CA SER A 446 -64.70 -28.84 19.17
C SER A 446 -66.06 -28.70 19.87
N THR A 447 -66.20 -29.25 21.09
CA THR A 447 -67.27 -28.88 22.03
C THR A 447 -66.64 -28.13 23.19
N HIS A 448 -67.04 -26.88 23.39
CA HIS A 448 -66.59 -26.05 24.51
C HIS A 448 -67.75 -25.79 25.48
N THR A 449 -67.48 -25.91 26.78
CA THR A 449 -68.41 -25.54 27.85
C THR A 449 -67.76 -24.44 28.66
N ILE A 450 -68.35 -23.24 28.66
CA ILE A 450 -67.93 -22.14 29.54
C ILE A 450 -68.86 -22.13 30.74
N GLN A 451 -68.30 -22.32 31.94
CA GLN A 451 -69.01 -22.14 33.19
C GLN A 451 -68.52 -20.82 33.83
N ILE A 452 -69.44 -19.88 34.05
CA ILE A 452 -69.18 -18.60 34.73
C ILE A 452 -69.81 -18.68 36.12
N ASP A 453 -68.98 -18.78 37.17
CA ASP A 453 -69.43 -18.89 38.56
C ASP A 453 -69.36 -17.49 39.21
N MET A 454 -70.50 -16.97 39.67
CA MET A 454 -70.61 -15.59 40.17
C MET A 454 -70.77 -15.54 41.69
N GLY A 455 -69.97 -14.68 42.32
CA GLY A 455 -70.16 -14.25 43.70
C GLY A 455 -71.51 -13.52 43.93
N SER A 456 -71.87 -13.35 45.20
CA SER A 456 -73.20 -12.99 45.70
C SER A 456 -73.60 -11.50 45.66
N SER A 457 -73.30 -10.75 44.58
CA SER A 457 -73.73 -9.34 44.41
C SER A 457 -74.09 -8.99 42.95
N THR A 458 -75.06 -8.10 42.78
CA THR A 458 -75.87 -7.90 41.56
C THR A 458 -75.41 -6.72 40.71
N THR A 459 -75.00 -6.97 39.46
CA THR A 459 -75.47 -6.39 38.17
C THR A 459 -74.57 -6.95 37.04
N ILE A 460 -75.11 -7.57 35.99
CA ILE A 460 -74.36 -7.90 34.77
C ILE A 460 -74.88 -7.03 33.62
N ASP A 461 -74.01 -6.30 32.93
CA ASP A 461 -74.36 -5.58 31.70
C ASP A 461 -73.79 -6.29 30.46
N LEU A 462 -74.59 -7.16 29.84
CA LEU A 462 -74.23 -7.88 28.60
C LEU A 462 -74.65 -7.13 27.33
N ARG A 463 -75.15 -5.89 27.42
CA ARG A 463 -75.69 -5.15 26.25
C ARG A 463 -74.69 -4.99 25.12
N ASN A 464 -73.42 -4.97 25.48
CA ASN A 464 -72.31 -4.69 24.59
C ASN A 464 -71.62 -5.98 24.15
N TRP A 465 -72.08 -7.16 24.59
CA TRP A 465 -71.44 -8.43 24.27
C TRP A 465 -71.99 -9.05 22.98
N THR A 466 -71.12 -9.27 22.00
CA THR A 466 -71.49 -9.90 20.71
C THR A 466 -70.75 -11.23 20.56
N PHE A 467 -71.46 -12.35 20.67
CA PHE A 467 -70.85 -13.68 20.43
C PHE A 467 -70.76 -13.93 18.93
N VAL A 468 -69.55 -14.03 18.41
CA VAL A 468 -69.32 -14.24 16.98
C VAL A 468 -68.61 -15.58 16.79
N ASN A 469 -69.28 -16.47 16.06
CA ASN A 469 -68.84 -17.81 15.68
C ASN A 469 -68.68 -18.84 16.81
N SER A 470 -69.80 -19.46 17.19
CA SER A 470 -69.84 -20.74 17.89
C SER A 470 -70.46 -21.77 16.94
N ASP A 471 -69.82 -22.93 16.76
CA ASP A 471 -70.50 -24.06 16.15
C ASP A 471 -71.75 -24.40 17.00
N SER A 472 -72.77 -25.03 16.43
CA SER A 472 -74.07 -25.22 17.12
C SER A 472 -74.06 -26.11 18.37
N ASN A 473 -72.88 -26.46 18.89
CA ASN A 473 -72.64 -27.39 19.99
C ASN A 473 -71.92 -26.77 21.19
N ASP A 474 -71.63 -25.48 21.20
CA ASP A 474 -71.02 -24.80 22.35
C ASP A 474 -72.11 -24.34 23.34
N GLU A 475 -71.89 -24.59 24.64
CA GLU A 475 -72.86 -24.34 25.72
C GLU A 475 -72.24 -23.36 26.75
N ILE A 476 -72.88 -22.20 26.93
CA ILE A 476 -72.52 -21.20 27.94
C ILE A 476 -73.49 -21.37 29.11
N ASP A 477 -72.97 -21.78 30.27
CA ASP A 477 -73.73 -22.00 31.51
C ASP A 477 -73.39 -20.88 32.50
N ILE A 478 -74.39 -20.05 32.84
CA ILE A 478 -74.27 -18.95 33.80
C ILE A 478 -75.09 -19.35 35.04
N ASP A 479 -74.42 -19.80 36.09
CA ASP A 479 -75.07 -20.17 37.35
C ASP A 479 -75.15 -18.92 38.27
N GLY A 480 -76.37 -18.42 38.52
CA GLY A 480 -76.64 -17.29 39.43
C GLY A 480 -77.92 -17.48 40.25
N ASP A 481 -77.84 -17.25 41.57
CA ASP A 481 -78.94 -17.42 42.54
C ASP A 481 -80.05 -16.36 42.36
N ALA A 482 -81.29 -16.81 42.51
CA ALA A 482 -82.49 -16.12 42.08
C ALA A 482 -82.87 -14.93 42.98
N SER A 483 -82.40 -13.71 42.67
CA SER A 483 -83.19 -12.48 42.86
C SER A 483 -82.62 -11.24 42.16
N SER A 484 -83.46 -10.64 41.30
CA SER A 484 -83.29 -9.39 40.52
C SER A 484 -82.50 -9.50 39.20
N GLU A 485 -83.23 -9.66 38.10
CA GLU A 485 -82.71 -9.69 36.73
C GLU A 485 -83.27 -8.47 35.97
N ASN A 486 -82.40 -7.57 35.50
CA ASN A 486 -82.67 -6.66 34.39
C ASN A 486 -81.74 -7.05 33.26
N PHE A 487 -82.31 -7.55 32.17
CA PHE A 487 -81.60 -8.01 30.97
C PHE A 487 -81.83 -6.97 29.86
N TYR A 488 -80.77 -6.42 29.26
CA TYR A 488 -80.87 -5.52 28.11
C TYR A 488 -79.98 -6.04 26.97
N GLY A 489 -80.48 -5.98 25.72
CA GLY A 489 -79.74 -6.28 24.48
C GLY A 489 -80.18 -5.33 23.34
N SER A 490 -79.35 -5.12 22.32
CA SER A 490 -79.51 -4.09 21.27
C SER A 490 -79.69 -4.65 19.85
N MET A 491 -80.65 -4.07 19.10
CA MET A 491 -80.71 -3.99 17.62
C MET A 491 -81.30 -2.61 17.28
N ILE A 492 -80.66 -1.82 16.41
CA ILE A 492 -80.98 -0.40 16.11
C ILE A 492 -81.68 -0.28 14.75
N ASP A 493 -82.86 0.38 14.71
CA ASP A 493 -83.26 1.34 13.66
C ASP A 493 -84.47 2.23 14.07
N ASP A 494 -84.27 3.56 13.97
CA ASP A 494 -85.11 4.79 13.85
C ASP A 494 -86.21 5.33 14.83
N ASP A 495 -86.01 6.64 15.10
CA ASP A 495 -86.88 7.84 15.29
C ASP A 495 -87.50 8.24 16.67
N ILE A 496 -86.93 9.26 17.36
CA ILE A 496 -87.55 9.98 18.53
C ILE A 496 -87.16 11.49 18.62
N SER A 497 -88.13 12.36 18.99
CA SER A 497 -88.06 13.84 19.06
C SER A 497 -88.39 14.49 20.44
N GLY A 498 -87.83 15.70 20.72
CA GLY A 498 -88.26 16.73 21.72
C GLY A 498 -87.41 16.80 23.01
N PHE A 499 -86.85 17.92 23.50
CA PHE A 499 -87.43 19.24 23.81
C PHE A 499 -86.35 20.34 24.07
N ASP A 500 -86.83 21.57 24.16
CA ASP A 500 -86.34 22.96 24.21
C ASP A 500 -85.32 23.42 25.31
N GLY A 501 -84.35 24.26 24.91
CA GLY A 501 -83.39 25.01 25.77
C GLY A 501 -82.00 25.18 25.12
N ASN A 502 -81.24 26.21 25.49
CA ASN A 502 -79.93 26.55 24.90
C ASN A 502 -78.81 25.58 25.37
N ASP A 503 -78.50 24.55 24.59
CA ASP A 503 -77.32 23.69 24.72
C ASP A 503 -76.64 23.54 23.34
N ASP A 504 -75.31 23.59 23.31
CA ASP A 504 -74.46 23.56 22.10
C ASP A 504 -74.16 22.13 21.61
N PHE A 505 -74.12 21.88 20.28
CA PHE A 505 -74.06 20.54 19.65
C PHE A 505 -73.01 20.49 18.51
N PHE A 506 -72.21 19.43 18.44
CA PHE A 506 -71.13 19.20 17.45
C PHE A 506 -71.39 17.92 16.62
N VAL A 507 -71.31 17.98 15.28
CA VAL A 507 -71.39 16.81 14.37
C VAL A 507 -70.47 17.01 13.16
N GLY A 508 -69.63 16.02 12.85
CA GLY A 508 -68.87 15.90 11.60
C GLY A 508 -69.03 14.50 11.01
N GLY A 509 -69.34 14.40 9.72
CA GLY A 509 -69.45 13.12 8.99
C GLY A 509 -70.25 13.23 7.68
N THR A 510 -69.70 12.68 6.60
CA THR A 510 -70.15 12.86 5.20
C THR A 510 -71.25 11.89 4.76
N GLY A 511 -72.45 12.43 4.49
CA GLY A 511 -73.34 12.05 3.39
C GLY A 511 -73.94 10.63 3.31
N SER A 512 -75.21 10.50 3.71
CA SER A 512 -76.23 9.99 2.77
C SER A 512 -77.58 10.67 3.04
N GLU A 513 -78.28 10.98 1.96
CA GLU A 513 -79.45 11.86 1.87
C GLU A 513 -80.66 11.32 2.64
N GLY A 514 -81.35 12.13 3.47
CA GLY A 514 -82.60 11.64 4.05
C GLY A 514 -83.38 12.52 5.02
N ASP A 515 -82.83 12.86 6.19
CA ASP A 515 -83.69 13.17 7.34
C ASP A 515 -83.61 14.61 7.89
N SER A 516 -84.77 15.06 8.40
CA SER A 516 -85.15 16.47 8.61
C SER A 516 -85.12 16.86 10.09
N LEU A 517 -84.16 17.70 10.51
CA LEU A 517 -84.15 18.34 11.83
C LEU A 517 -84.95 19.66 11.84
N ARG A 518 -85.85 19.87 12.81
CA ARG A 518 -86.63 21.11 13.00
C ARG A 518 -86.29 21.78 14.34
N GLY A 519 -85.72 22.98 14.30
CA GLY A 519 -85.51 23.85 15.47
C GLY A 519 -86.71 24.77 15.79
N GLY A 520 -86.99 24.94 17.08
CA GLY A 520 -87.91 25.96 17.62
C GLY A 520 -87.25 27.34 17.78
N ASN A 521 -87.93 28.29 18.44
CA ASN A 521 -87.47 29.68 18.58
C ASN A 521 -86.49 29.89 19.74
N GLY A 522 -85.29 30.42 19.46
CA GLY A 522 -84.26 30.84 20.42
C GLY A 522 -82.93 31.10 19.71
N THR A 523 -82.01 31.86 20.30
CA THR A 523 -80.69 32.15 19.70
C THR A 523 -79.64 31.17 20.22
N ASP A 524 -79.33 30.17 19.42
CA ASP A 524 -78.26 29.17 19.59
C ASP A 524 -77.10 29.49 18.63
N ARG A 525 -75.85 29.23 19.05
CA ARG A 525 -74.61 29.49 18.29
C ARG A 525 -73.99 28.15 17.88
N ILE A 526 -73.80 27.94 16.58
CA ILE A 526 -73.19 26.74 16.01
C ILE A 526 -71.73 27.05 15.65
N VAL A 527 -70.79 26.17 16.00
CA VAL A 527 -69.37 26.22 15.59
C VAL A 527 -69.07 24.96 14.78
N VAL A 528 -68.59 25.12 13.54
CA VAL A 528 -68.08 24.05 12.68
C VAL A 528 -66.61 24.38 12.40
N MET A 529 -65.71 23.44 12.69
CA MET A 529 -64.28 23.51 12.39
C MET A 529 -64.01 22.90 11.01
N GLU A 530 -63.01 23.44 10.34
CA GLU A 530 -62.51 23.23 8.98
C GLU A 530 -62.57 21.75 8.53
N THR A 531 -63.01 21.43 7.32
CA THR A 531 -62.17 21.53 6.11
C THR A 531 -62.97 21.75 4.82
N THR A 532 -62.32 22.50 3.93
CA THR A 532 -62.38 22.55 2.45
C THR A 532 -63.70 22.30 1.70
N ASP A 533 -64.10 23.40 1.04
CA ASP A 533 -64.75 23.50 -0.28
C ASP A 533 -66.25 23.16 -0.42
N MET A 534 -67.07 24.20 -0.36
CA MET A 534 -68.48 24.22 -0.78
C MET A 534 -68.68 25.38 -1.76
N SER A 535 -68.33 25.16 -3.03
CA SER A 535 -68.77 26.04 -4.11
C SER A 535 -70.25 25.80 -4.45
N SER A 536 -71.02 26.89 -4.38
CA SER A 536 -72.34 27.12 -4.99
C SER A 536 -73.60 26.57 -4.29
N THR A 537 -74.07 27.37 -3.33
CA THR A 537 -75.38 27.41 -2.67
C THR A 537 -76.60 27.57 -3.59
N ALA A 538 -77.77 27.04 -3.15
CA ALA A 538 -79.04 27.78 -3.22
C ALA A 538 -80.15 27.21 -2.30
N VAL A 539 -80.43 27.85 -1.15
CA VAL A 539 -81.81 28.20 -0.71
C VAL A 539 -81.77 29.51 0.10
N GLN A 540 -82.63 30.48 -0.27
CA GLN A 540 -82.77 31.89 0.18
C GLN A 540 -83.44 32.02 1.58
N PHE A 541 -83.51 33.16 2.32
CA PHE A 541 -84.05 34.49 1.95
C PHE A 541 -83.71 35.69 2.88
N GLU A 542 -83.47 36.82 2.19
CA GLU A 542 -83.87 38.24 2.35
C GLU A 542 -83.35 39.21 3.46
N SER A 543 -82.67 40.25 2.93
CA SER A 543 -82.39 41.62 3.42
C SER A 543 -81.19 41.85 4.37
N ILE A 544 -80.04 42.04 3.73
CA ILE A 544 -78.72 42.48 4.25
C ILE A 544 -78.57 43.99 4.02
N GLU A 545 -77.93 44.72 4.94
CA GLU A 545 -77.22 45.98 4.66
C GLU A 545 -75.94 46.07 5.55
N GLU A 546 -74.80 45.75 4.92
CA GLU A 546 -73.37 45.91 5.27
C GLU A 546 -72.65 44.92 6.25
N ILE A 547 -71.62 44.27 5.69
CA ILE A 547 -70.54 43.50 6.30
C ILE A 547 -69.26 44.30 5.97
N GLU A 548 -68.52 44.72 6.98
CA GLU A 548 -67.24 45.42 6.83
C GLU A 548 -66.10 44.39 6.85
N PHE A 549 -65.32 44.35 5.77
CA PHE A 549 -64.07 43.60 5.67
C PHE A 549 -62.92 44.55 6.02
N ASN A 550 -62.21 44.32 7.12
CA ASN A 550 -60.90 44.94 7.33
C ASN A 550 -59.84 44.10 6.59
N ASN A 551 -59.64 44.45 5.32
CA ASN A 551 -58.41 44.23 4.53
C ASN A 551 -57.20 44.81 5.29
N PHE A 552 -56.01 44.22 5.43
CA PHE A 552 -55.34 43.08 4.80
C PHE A 552 -54.74 42.17 5.89
N GLY A 553 -54.84 40.85 5.70
CA GLY A 553 -54.10 39.87 6.49
C GLY A 553 -52.64 39.79 6.05
N ALA A 554 -51.82 39.26 6.96
CA ALA A 554 -50.43 38.90 6.80
C ALA A 554 -50.07 38.45 5.38
N GLY A 555 -49.14 39.18 4.78
CA GLY A 555 -48.57 38.90 3.47
C GLY A 555 -47.43 39.89 3.23
N VAL A 556 -46.20 39.41 3.41
CA VAL A 556 -44.92 39.96 2.92
C VAL A 556 -44.88 41.48 2.77
N ASN A 557 -44.28 42.17 3.75
CA ASN A 557 -43.90 43.58 3.60
C ASN A 557 -42.69 43.69 2.64
N MET A 558 -42.89 43.48 1.34
CA MET A 558 -41.88 43.82 0.33
C MET A 558 -41.83 45.35 0.15
N PHE A 559 -40.80 46.01 0.68
CA PHE A 559 -40.54 47.42 0.42
C PHE A 559 -39.56 47.59 -0.75
N SER A 560 -40.03 47.39 -1.99
CA SER A 560 -39.19 47.56 -3.19
C SER A 560 -38.90 49.05 -3.49
N ILE A 561 -37.63 49.47 -3.39
CA ILE A 561 -37.14 50.74 -3.94
C ILE A 561 -36.74 50.51 -5.39
N ASN A 562 -37.68 50.69 -6.33
CA ASN A 562 -37.36 50.62 -7.76
C ASN A 562 -36.65 51.91 -8.22
N GLY A 563 -35.34 51.81 -8.48
CA GLY A 563 -34.50 52.86 -9.06
C GLY A 563 -34.85 53.18 -10.52
N GLN A 564 -35.96 53.88 -10.76
CA GLN A 564 -36.25 54.54 -12.03
C GLN A 564 -36.64 56.00 -11.76
N GLU A 565 -35.65 56.87 -11.57
CA GLU A 565 -35.60 58.28 -12.04
C GLU A 565 -34.42 59.03 -11.38
N THR A 566 -33.37 59.27 -12.18
CA THR A 566 -32.50 60.46 -12.25
C THR A 566 -32.39 61.42 -11.04
N ASP A 567 -31.13 61.68 -10.62
CA ASP A 567 -30.62 62.87 -9.91
C ASP A 567 -31.02 63.10 -8.41
N ALA A 568 -30.97 62.09 -7.54
CA ALA A 568 -31.17 62.33 -6.09
C ALA A 568 -30.31 61.52 -5.09
N ALA A 569 -29.29 60.77 -5.53
CA ALA A 569 -28.42 60.02 -4.60
C ALA A 569 -27.24 60.89 -4.11
N THR A 570 -27.48 61.85 -3.21
CA THR A 570 -26.35 62.52 -2.53
C THR A 570 -26.54 62.82 -1.04
N GLU A 571 -27.70 62.60 -0.42
CA GLU A 571 -27.84 62.69 1.04
C GLU A 571 -29.02 61.84 1.55
N ILE A 572 -28.79 60.56 1.85
CA ILE A 572 -29.53 59.87 2.92
C ILE A 572 -28.54 59.68 4.07
N SER A 573 -28.38 60.72 4.89
CA SER A 573 -27.57 60.63 6.11
C SER A 573 -28.36 59.95 7.23
N SER A 574 -28.06 58.67 7.46
CA SER A 574 -27.90 58.04 8.79
C SER A 574 -29.08 58.00 9.77
N THR A 575 -30.30 57.63 9.36
CA THR A 575 -31.27 56.80 10.16
C THR A 575 -32.57 56.59 9.37
N LEU A 576 -32.83 55.36 8.90
CA LEU A 576 -34.17 54.90 8.51
C LEU A 576 -34.72 54.07 9.68
N LEU A 577 -35.74 54.57 10.38
CA LEU A 577 -36.45 53.81 11.41
C LEU A 577 -37.57 52.99 10.75
N ILE A 578 -37.45 51.67 10.75
CA ILE A 578 -38.53 50.73 10.45
C ILE A 578 -39.03 50.20 11.81
N ASP A 579 -40.26 50.55 12.19
CA ASP A 579 -40.92 50.13 13.43
C ASP A 579 -41.76 48.87 13.13
N GLY A 580 -41.18 47.70 13.40
CA GLY A 580 -41.82 46.39 13.28
C GLY A 580 -42.70 46.10 14.50
N ALA A 581 -43.85 45.46 14.29
CA ALA A 581 -44.76 45.17 15.38
C ALA A 581 -44.21 44.02 16.24
N ALA A 582 -43.90 44.29 17.51
CA ALA A 582 -43.45 43.30 18.48
C ALA A 582 -44.31 42.02 18.49
N GLY A 583 -43.72 40.93 17.99
CA GLY A 583 -44.22 39.56 18.16
C GLY A 583 -44.74 38.89 16.89
N GLY A 584 -43.82 38.28 16.13
CA GLY A 584 -44.06 37.08 15.32
C GLY A 584 -44.26 37.29 13.82
N MET A 585 -43.15 37.41 13.07
CA MET A 585 -42.85 36.96 11.69
C MET A 585 -41.62 37.74 11.18
N GLN A 586 -40.70 37.08 10.45
CA GLN A 586 -39.49 37.69 9.88
C GLN A 586 -39.80 38.93 9.01
N ASP A 587 -39.13 40.05 9.25
CA ASP A 587 -39.20 41.29 8.47
C ASP A 587 -38.01 41.36 7.47
N ILE A 588 -38.29 41.49 6.15
CA ILE A 588 -37.26 41.58 5.08
C ILE A 588 -37.30 42.96 4.41
N LEU A 589 -36.17 43.65 4.31
CA LEU A 589 -36.01 44.90 3.54
C LEU A 589 -35.34 44.62 2.19
N GLN A 590 -36.11 44.59 1.09
CA GLN A 590 -35.56 44.36 -0.25
C GLN A 590 -35.14 45.65 -0.99
N ILE A 591 -33.88 45.74 -1.42
CA ILE A 591 -33.31 46.84 -2.22
C ILE A 591 -32.99 46.30 -3.62
N ILE A 592 -33.42 47.00 -4.68
CA ILE A 592 -33.07 46.66 -6.07
C ILE A 592 -32.20 47.79 -6.61
N MET A 593 -30.94 47.50 -6.98
CA MET A 593 -29.91 48.49 -7.32
C MET A 593 -30.34 49.38 -8.51
N GLY A 594 -30.90 48.79 -9.56
CA GLY A 594 -31.09 49.49 -10.83
C GLY A 594 -29.79 50.15 -11.29
N ALA A 595 -29.84 51.34 -11.92
CA ALA A 595 -28.64 52.00 -12.44
C ALA A 595 -27.67 52.60 -11.38
N VAL A 596 -27.77 52.18 -10.12
CA VAL A 596 -26.89 52.61 -9.01
C VAL A 596 -25.71 51.64 -8.96
N THR A 597 -24.48 52.15 -9.05
CA THR A 597 -23.28 51.30 -9.06
C THR A 597 -22.60 51.16 -7.70
N SER A 598 -23.18 51.74 -6.64
CA SER A 598 -22.62 51.64 -5.28
C SER A 598 -23.66 51.91 -4.19
N LEU A 599 -23.65 51.06 -3.16
CA LEU A 599 -24.51 51.10 -1.98
C LEU A 599 -23.67 50.86 -0.72
N ASP A 600 -23.82 51.71 0.30
CA ASP A 600 -23.10 51.59 1.58
C ASP A 600 -24.12 51.62 2.73
N LEU A 601 -24.26 50.48 3.42
CA LEU A 601 -25.18 50.23 4.50
C LEU A 601 -24.50 50.28 5.89
N SER A 602 -23.17 50.44 5.95
CA SER A 602 -22.38 50.38 7.19
C SER A 602 -22.79 51.38 8.27
N GLY A 603 -23.46 52.46 7.89
CA GLY A 603 -23.99 53.49 8.79
C GLY A 603 -25.43 53.26 9.28
N TRP A 604 -26.05 52.14 8.93
CA TRP A 604 -27.44 51.82 9.24
C TRP A 604 -27.51 51.01 10.54
N THR A 605 -28.51 51.31 11.38
CA THR A 605 -28.73 50.63 12.65
C THR A 605 -30.23 50.40 12.80
N PHE A 606 -30.67 49.14 12.98
CA PHE A 606 -32.07 48.79 13.15
C PHE A 606 -32.40 48.65 14.65
N GLN A 607 -33.60 49.06 15.05
CA GLN A 607 -33.99 49.08 16.47
C GLN A 607 -35.38 48.44 16.58
N ASP A 608 -35.47 47.34 17.35
CA ASP A 608 -36.68 46.50 17.58
C ASP A 608 -36.93 45.43 16.50
N TRP A 609 -35.88 44.72 16.10
CA TRP A 609 -35.98 43.47 15.33
C TRP A 609 -36.17 42.32 16.34
N GLY A 610 -37.18 41.50 16.09
CA GLY A 610 -37.52 40.38 16.97
C GLY A 610 -36.44 39.31 16.89
N THR A 611 -36.47 38.32 17.78
CA THR A 611 -35.53 37.18 17.74
C THR A 611 -35.48 36.53 16.36
N GLU A 612 -34.25 36.32 15.84
CA GLU A 612 -33.83 35.37 14.79
C GLU A 612 -34.60 35.43 13.45
N GLY A 613 -33.99 36.05 12.42
CA GLY A 613 -34.40 35.92 11.00
C GLY A 613 -34.79 37.20 10.25
N ASP A 614 -34.61 38.38 10.83
CA ASP A 614 -34.78 39.66 10.11
C ASP A 614 -33.47 39.97 9.34
N HIS A 615 -33.51 40.24 8.01
CA HIS A 615 -32.33 40.52 7.17
C HIS A 615 -32.58 41.58 6.07
N ILE A 616 -31.52 42.24 5.60
CA ILE A 616 -31.56 43.09 4.40
C ILE A 616 -31.36 42.19 3.18
N HIS A 617 -32.10 42.41 2.10
CA HIS A 617 -31.90 41.66 0.84
C HIS A 617 -31.66 42.64 -0.32
N VAL A 618 -30.45 42.69 -0.85
CA VAL A 618 -30.04 43.54 -1.97
C VAL A 618 -29.98 42.69 -3.24
N VAL A 619 -30.57 43.19 -4.33
CA VAL A 619 -30.53 42.54 -5.65
C VAL A 619 -29.93 43.52 -6.67
N GLY A 620 -28.89 43.08 -7.37
CA GLY A 620 -28.18 43.76 -8.44
C GLY A 620 -29.07 44.00 -9.68
N ASP A 621 -28.51 44.67 -10.69
CA ASP A 621 -29.22 44.91 -11.96
C ASP A 621 -28.54 44.29 -13.20
N GLY A 622 -27.50 43.49 -12.97
CA GLY A 622 -26.67 42.87 -14.00
C GLY A 622 -25.58 43.81 -14.54
N SER A 623 -25.16 44.80 -13.74
CA SER A 623 -24.01 45.67 -13.99
C SER A 623 -22.97 45.52 -12.88
N SER A 624 -21.85 46.23 -12.95
CA SER A 624 -20.82 46.13 -11.90
C SER A 624 -21.14 47.07 -10.74
N GLU A 625 -21.39 46.49 -9.57
CA GLU A 625 -21.81 47.13 -8.34
C GLU A 625 -20.74 47.10 -7.24
N THR A 626 -20.86 48.00 -6.27
CA THR A 626 -20.07 47.96 -5.03
C THR A 626 -20.99 48.10 -3.84
N VAL A 627 -21.20 47.02 -3.10
CA VAL A 627 -22.11 46.94 -1.96
C VAL A 627 -21.31 46.73 -0.68
N THR A 628 -21.58 47.54 0.33
CA THR A 628 -21.09 47.32 1.70
C THR A 628 -22.29 47.13 2.61
N GLY A 629 -22.35 45.99 3.28
CA GLY A 629 -23.36 45.59 4.24
C GLY A 629 -23.28 46.39 5.55
N SER A 630 -24.07 45.95 6.50
CA SER A 630 -24.37 46.59 7.77
C SER A 630 -23.60 45.90 8.90
N VAL A 631 -24.22 45.76 10.06
CA VAL A 631 -23.65 45.04 11.24
C VAL A 631 -24.61 43.94 11.72
N GLU A 632 -25.62 43.66 10.91
CA GLU A 632 -26.66 42.65 11.09
C GLU A 632 -26.61 41.77 9.83
N ALA A 633 -27.18 40.56 9.89
CA ALA A 633 -27.23 39.64 8.75
C ALA A 633 -27.81 40.28 7.47
N ASP A 634 -27.01 40.31 6.42
CA ASP A 634 -27.31 40.81 5.10
C ASP A 634 -27.42 39.69 4.07
N SER A 635 -28.21 39.91 3.03
CA SER A 635 -28.31 39.06 1.86
C SER A 635 -28.09 39.94 0.62
N VAL A 636 -27.13 39.59 -0.23
CA VAL A 636 -26.78 40.34 -1.43
C VAL A 636 -26.68 39.39 -2.62
N GLU A 637 -27.41 39.69 -3.70
CA GLU A 637 -27.32 39.01 -5.00
C GLU A 637 -26.80 40.02 -6.04
N GLY A 638 -25.63 39.79 -6.65
CA GLY A 638 -25.01 40.64 -7.69
C GLY A 638 -25.63 40.48 -9.08
N GLU A 639 -26.18 39.30 -9.38
CA GLU A 639 -26.63 38.83 -10.70
C GLU A 639 -25.51 38.75 -11.76
N GLY A 640 -24.93 39.86 -12.17
CA GLY A 640 -23.80 39.80 -13.08
C GLY A 640 -23.17 41.15 -13.39
N GLY A 641 -21.97 41.14 -13.97
CA GLY A 641 -21.03 42.24 -13.81
C GLY A 641 -19.93 41.83 -12.84
N ASN A 642 -18.86 42.64 -12.73
CA ASN A 642 -17.79 42.39 -11.77
C ASN A 642 -18.10 43.17 -10.48
N ASP A 643 -18.68 42.50 -9.51
CA ASP A 643 -19.19 43.07 -8.27
C ASP A 643 -18.16 43.08 -7.16
N ILE A 644 -18.28 44.05 -6.24
CA ILE A 644 -17.49 44.10 -5.00
C ILE A 644 -18.48 44.16 -3.85
N VAL A 645 -18.57 43.10 -3.07
CA VAL A 645 -19.51 42.97 -1.96
C VAL A 645 -18.74 42.72 -0.67
N THR A 646 -19.01 43.52 0.36
CA THR A 646 -18.47 43.33 1.71
C THR A 646 -19.64 43.19 2.67
N GLY A 647 -19.77 42.09 3.40
CA GLY A 647 -20.84 41.80 4.36
C GLY A 647 -20.71 42.66 5.62
N GLY A 648 -19.65 42.44 6.39
CA GLY A 648 -19.29 43.26 7.55
C GLY A 648 -19.31 42.49 8.85
N ALA A 649 -20.41 42.52 9.59
CA ALA A 649 -20.56 41.74 10.82
C ALA A 649 -21.97 41.18 10.88
N GLY A 650 -22.13 40.00 11.48
CA GLY A 650 -23.37 39.22 11.41
C GLY A 650 -23.33 38.23 10.26
N ASN A 651 -24.14 37.18 10.35
CA ASN A 651 -24.12 36.08 9.38
C ASN A 651 -24.70 36.50 8.02
N ASP A 652 -23.83 36.82 7.08
CA ASP A 652 -24.16 37.38 5.78
C ASP A 652 -24.28 36.29 4.69
N SER A 653 -25.06 36.57 3.64
CA SER A 653 -25.23 35.70 2.47
C SER A 653 -24.97 36.51 1.20
N LEU A 654 -23.83 36.28 0.56
CA LEU A 654 -23.31 37.04 -0.57
C LEU A 654 -23.24 36.14 -1.81
N ASP A 655 -23.93 36.51 -2.90
CA ASP A 655 -23.92 35.82 -4.20
C ASP A 655 -23.45 36.82 -5.27
N GLY A 656 -22.31 36.58 -5.91
CA GLY A 656 -21.75 37.43 -6.98
C GLY A 656 -22.49 37.27 -8.32
N GLY A 657 -22.90 36.05 -8.64
CA GLY A 657 -23.66 35.73 -9.84
C GLY A 657 -22.78 35.48 -11.06
N SER A 658 -22.51 36.48 -11.89
CA SER A 658 -21.74 36.27 -13.13
C SER A 658 -20.83 37.43 -13.49
N GLY A 659 -19.53 37.20 -13.44
CA GLY A 659 -18.50 38.18 -13.71
C GLY A 659 -17.23 37.78 -12.99
N ASN A 660 -16.39 38.74 -12.65
CA ASN A 660 -15.26 38.46 -11.77
C ASN A 660 -15.49 39.29 -10.52
N ASP A 661 -16.02 38.62 -9.51
CA ASP A 661 -16.61 39.20 -8.32
C ASP A 661 -15.61 39.15 -7.16
N SER A 662 -15.74 40.08 -6.22
CA SER A 662 -14.93 40.14 -5.01
C SER A 662 -15.88 40.19 -3.82
N LEU A 663 -15.95 39.10 -3.08
CA LEU A 663 -16.83 38.90 -1.94
C LEU A 663 -16.00 38.81 -0.67
N ASP A 664 -16.39 39.55 0.35
CA ASP A 664 -15.73 39.64 1.66
C ASP A 664 -16.82 39.50 2.73
N GLY A 665 -16.86 38.39 3.46
CA GLY A 665 -17.86 38.06 4.48
C GLY A 665 -17.71 38.98 5.69
N GLY A 666 -16.55 38.91 6.34
CA GLY A 666 -16.15 39.82 7.40
C GLY A 666 -16.10 39.11 8.75
N ALA A 667 -17.11 39.26 9.59
CA ALA A 667 -17.10 38.65 10.92
C ALA A 667 -18.42 37.94 11.21
N ASP A 668 -18.34 36.85 11.98
CA ASP A 668 -19.41 35.88 12.20
C ASP A 668 -19.55 34.93 10.99
N ASN A 669 -20.55 34.04 10.98
CA ASN A 669 -20.58 32.90 10.05
C ASN A 669 -21.30 33.26 8.74
N ASP A 670 -20.56 33.38 7.65
CA ASP A 670 -21.01 33.89 6.37
C ASP A 670 -21.18 32.81 5.30
N VAL A 671 -21.99 33.10 4.26
CA VAL A 671 -22.18 32.26 3.08
C VAL A 671 -21.82 33.06 1.83
N LEU A 672 -20.75 32.70 1.13
CA LEU A 672 -20.26 33.36 -0.08
C LEU A 672 -20.39 32.43 -1.28
N THR A 673 -20.91 32.93 -2.40
CA THR A 673 -21.01 32.21 -3.68
C THR A 673 -20.54 33.12 -4.82
N GLY A 674 -19.44 32.77 -5.50
CA GLY A 674 -18.88 33.53 -6.62
C GLY A 674 -19.78 33.45 -7.86
N GLY A 675 -19.96 32.23 -8.37
CA GLY A 675 -20.87 31.94 -9.48
C GLY A 675 -20.11 31.66 -10.77
N LEU A 676 -20.29 32.48 -11.81
CA LEU A 676 -19.61 32.32 -13.09
C LEU A 676 -18.52 33.38 -13.29
N GLY A 677 -17.27 32.95 -13.43
CA GLY A 677 -16.11 33.76 -13.79
C GLY A 677 -15.04 33.66 -12.71
N ASN A 678 -14.01 34.51 -12.77
CA ASN A 678 -12.86 34.34 -11.87
C ASN A 678 -13.03 35.24 -10.65
N ASP A 679 -13.47 34.67 -9.55
CA ASP A 679 -13.95 35.35 -8.36
C ASP A 679 -12.88 35.37 -7.25
N THR A 680 -13.06 36.24 -6.27
CA THR A 680 -12.22 36.32 -5.07
C THR A 680 -13.12 36.35 -3.85
N LEU A 681 -13.06 35.30 -3.02
CA LEU A 681 -13.90 35.14 -1.83
C LEU A 681 -13.01 35.16 -0.58
N LEU A 682 -13.40 35.97 0.41
CA LEU A 682 -12.72 36.06 1.72
C LEU A 682 -13.76 35.85 2.82
N GLY A 683 -13.65 34.79 3.63
CA GLY A 683 -14.53 34.56 4.79
C GLY A 683 -14.19 35.47 5.98
N ASP A 684 -12.89 35.69 6.19
CA ASP A 684 -12.30 36.48 7.28
C ASP A 684 -12.41 35.82 8.67
N ALA A 685 -13.49 35.99 9.44
CA ALA A 685 -13.55 35.47 10.82
C ALA A 685 -14.92 34.91 11.17
N GLY A 686 -15.03 33.61 11.28
CA GLY A 686 -16.30 32.92 11.38
C GLY A 686 -16.11 31.47 11.01
N ASN A 687 -17.18 30.68 11.10
CA ASN A 687 -17.23 29.40 10.41
C ASN A 687 -18.00 29.65 9.11
N ASP A 688 -17.27 29.86 8.02
CA ASP A 688 -17.78 30.39 6.76
C ASP A 688 -18.02 29.28 5.73
N LEU A 689 -18.98 29.49 4.82
CA LEU A 689 -19.27 28.62 3.68
C LEU A 689 -18.93 29.35 2.38
N LEU A 690 -17.87 28.95 1.69
CA LEU A 690 -17.42 29.55 0.43
C LEU A 690 -17.66 28.61 -0.74
N ASN A 691 -18.20 29.12 -1.85
CA ASN A 691 -18.35 28.39 -3.12
C ASN A 691 -17.85 29.26 -4.29
N GLY A 692 -16.75 28.88 -4.94
CA GLY A 692 -16.19 29.59 -6.09
C GLY A 692 -17.13 29.53 -7.30
N GLY A 693 -17.39 28.31 -7.77
CA GLY A 693 -18.39 28.03 -8.79
C GLY A 693 -17.77 27.55 -10.09
N SER A 694 -17.63 28.44 -11.09
CA SER A 694 -17.05 28.09 -12.39
C SER A 694 -16.05 29.13 -12.82
N ASN A 695 -14.95 28.66 -13.44
CA ASN A 695 -13.71 29.39 -13.75
C ASN A 695 -12.76 29.50 -12.56
N ASP A 696 -11.59 30.11 -12.77
CA ASP A 696 -10.48 30.01 -11.82
C ASP A 696 -10.68 31.02 -10.68
N ASP A 697 -10.99 30.51 -9.49
CA ASP A 697 -11.36 31.27 -8.30
C ASP A 697 -10.23 31.35 -7.27
N SER A 698 -10.27 32.39 -6.43
CA SER A 698 -9.34 32.56 -5.31
C SER A 698 -10.12 32.68 -4.01
N MET A 699 -9.84 31.80 -3.04
CA MET A 699 -10.60 31.71 -1.80
C MET A 699 -9.67 31.68 -0.58
N ASP A 700 -10.07 32.39 0.47
CA ASP A 700 -9.44 32.35 1.81
C ASP A 700 -10.55 32.29 2.86
N GLY A 701 -10.64 31.18 3.58
CA GLY A 701 -11.66 30.99 4.62
C GLY A 701 -11.45 31.93 5.80
N GLY A 702 -10.19 32.19 6.17
CA GLY A 702 -9.86 33.00 7.34
C GLY A 702 -9.82 32.21 8.65
N ALA A 703 -10.38 32.78 9.72
CA ALA A 703 -10.27 32.21 11.07
C ALA A 703 -11.58 31.61 11.55
N GLY A 704 -11.56 30.32 11.87
CA GLY A 704 -12.70 29.52 12.32
C GLY A 704 -12.77 28.23 11.52
N ASP A 705 -13.80 27.40 11.73
CA ASP A 705 -13.89 26.12 11.03
C ASP A 705 -14.72 26.32 9.74
N ASP A 706 -14.05 26.41 8.60
CA ASP A 706 -14.64 26.82 7.32
C ASP A 706 -15.01 25.62 6.42
N THR A 707 -15.96 25.82 5.51
CA THR A 707 -16.29 24.88 4.44
C THR A 707 -16.11 25.57 3.10
N ILE A 708 -15.21 25.05 2.26
CA ILE A 708 -14.82 25.69 0.99
C ILE A 708 -15.06 24.71 -0.16
N ASN A 709 -15.73 25.17 -1.23
CA ASN A 709 -15.89 24.43 -2.48
C ASN A 709 -15.37 25.28 -3.65
N GLY A 710 -14.33 24.82 -4.36
CA GLY A 710 -13.80 25.54 -5.54
C GLY A 710 -14.73 25.43 -6.74
N GLY A 711 -15.12 24.21 -7.07
CA GLY A 711 -16.11 23.94 -8.10
C GLY A 711 -15.47 23.50 -9.40
N SER A 712 -15.37 24.38 -10.39
CA SER A 712 -14.76 24.02 -11.68
C SER A 712 -13.90 25.13 -12.23
N GLY A 713 -12.70 24.83 -12.70
CA GLY A 713 -11.70 25.87 -12.96
C GLY A 713 -10.44 25.53 -12.17
N ASN A 714 -9.36 26.26 -12.42
CA ASN A 714 -8.13 26.05 -11.67
C ASN A 714 -8.13 26.96 -10.45
N ASP A 715 -8.59 26.45 -9.33
CA ASP A 715 -8.89 27.22 -8.14
C ASP A 715 -7.67 27.33 -7.22
N THR A 716 -7.61 28.40 -6.43
CA THR A 716 -6.57 28.64 -5.44
C THR A 716 -7.22 28.86 -4.08
N VAL A 717 -6.98 27.93 -3.15
CA VAL A 717 -7.50 27.99 -1.79
C VAL A 717 -6.34 28.18 -0.82
N ILE A 718 -6.47 29.16 0.05
CA ILE A 718 -5.59 29.34 1.20
C ILE A 718 -6.42 29.04 2.44
N ALA A 719 -6.09 27.95 3.13
CA ALA A 719 -6.67 27.71 4.45
C ALA A 719 -5.90 28.52 5.49
N SER A 720 -6.65 29.21 6.33
CA SER A 720 -6.13 29.99 7.42
C SER A 720 -6.32 29.18 8.73
N ALA A 721 -6.66 29.79 9.86
CA ALA A 721 -6.62 29.06 11.14
C ALA A 721 -7.96 28.41 11.46
N GLY A 722 -8.02 27.09 11.55
CA GLY A 722 -9.28 26.39 11.80
C GLY A 722 -9.21 24.88 11.58
N THR A 723 -10.34 24.21 11.74
CA THR A 723 -10.55 22.86 11.20
C THR A 723 -11.41 22.96 9.94
N ASP A 724 -10.77 23.07 8.78
CA ASP A 724 -11.47 23.40 7.53
C ASP A 724 -11.78 22.13 6.71
N ASP A 725 -12.95 22.12 6.06
CA ASP A 725 -13.41 21.09 5.13
C ASP A 725 -13.44 21.66 3.70
N ILE A 726 -12.54 21.16 2.84
CA ILE A 726 -12.20 21.80 1.57
C ILE A 726 -12.34 20.80 0.43
N ASP A 727 -13.15 21.15 -0.55
CA ASP A 727 -13.34 20.43 -1.82
C ASP A 727 -12.89 21.36 -2.97
N LEU A 728 -11.73 21.10 -3.57
CA LEU A 728 -11.21 21.95 -4.65
C LEU A 728 -12.03 21.78 -5.94
N GLY A 729 -12.53 20.58 -6.20
CA GLY A 729 -13.52 20.32 -7.23
C GLY A 729 -12.91 19.77 -8.53
N SER A 730 -12.85 20.58 -9.59
CA SER A 730 -12.38 20.11 -10.89
C SER A 730 -11.56 21.14 -11.64
N GLY A 731 -10.37 20.77 -12.04
CA GLY A 731 -9.38 21.66 -12.61
C GLY A 731 -8.02 21.28 -12.07
N ASN A 732 -7.01 22.10 -12.33
CA ASN A 732 -5.72 21.90 -11.70
C ASN A 732 -5.61 22.92 -10.56
N ASP A 733 -5.92 22.46 -9.37
CA ASP A 733 -6.18 23.30 -8.21
C ASP A 733 -4.93 23.40 -7.33
N PHE A 734 -4.86 24.48 -6.55
CA PHE A 734 -3.75 24.75 -5.66
C PHE A 734 -4.28 25.04 -4.25
N PHE A 735 -3.79 24.27 -3.29
CA PHE A 735 -4.05 24.45 -1.87
C PHE A 735 -2.77 24.75 -1.10
N ASP A 736 -2.84 25.71 -0.18
CA ASP A 736 -1.72 26.12 0.68
C ASP A 736 -2.24 26.49 2.09
N ASP A 737 -1.72 25.81 3.12
CA ASP A 737 -2.11 26.05 4.52
C ASP A 737 -1.37 27.23 5.20
N GLN A 738 -0.38 27.82 4.52
CA GLN A 738 0.45 28.96 4.98
C GLN A 738 0.99 28.84 6.43
N GLY A 739 1.07 27.64 6.99
CA GLY A 739 1.58 27.34 8.32
C GLY A 739 0.62 27.76 9.45
N ALA A 740 -0.68 27.82 9.16
CA ALA A 740 -1.71 28.03 10.17
C ALA A 740 -1.79 26.83 11.13
N ASN A 741 -2.15 27.07 12.40
CA ASN A 741 -2.31 25.98 13.39
C ASN A 741 -3.73 25.41 13.28
N GLY A 742 -4.02 24.78 12.14
CA GLY A 742 -5.29 24.13 11.81
C GLY A 742 -5.10 22.64 11.50
N VAL A 743 -6.21 21.90 11.44
CA VAL A 743 -6.26 20.53 10.92
C VAL A 743 -7.26 20.54 9.78
N HIS A 744 -6.80 20.39 8.54
CA HIS A 744 -7.66 20.52 7.37
C HIS A 744 -8.00 19.14 6.79
N THR A 745 -9.21 18.99 6.27
CA THR A 745 -9.58 17.89 5.36
C THR A 745 -9.67 18.49 3.96
N VAL A 746 -8.84 18.02 3.04
CA VAL A 746 -8.79 18.54 1.66
C VAL A 746 -9.04 17.41 0.68
N GLU A 747 -9.97 17.62 -0.23
CA GLU A 747 -10.27 16.78 -1.39
C GLU A 747 -9.89 17.56 -2.66
N GLY A 748 -8.91 17.10 -3.43
CA GLY A 748 -8.47 17.74 -4.68
C GLY A 748 -9.48 17.56 -5.80
N GLY A 749 -9.93 16.32 -6.02
CA GLY A 749 -11.02 16.02 -6.94
C GLY A 749 -10.51 15.62 -8.33
N LEU A 750 -10.92 16.34 -9.39
CA LEU A 750 -10.56 16.01 -10.77
C LEU A 750 -9.54 16.99 -11.35
N GLY A 751 -8.31 16.54 -11.55
CA GLY A 751 -7.31 17.20 -12.39
C GLY A 751 -5.95 17.04 -11.78
N ASN A 752 -4.97 17.86 -12.17
CA ASN A 752 -3.62 17.72 -11.61
C ASN A 752 -3.43 18.76 -10.52
N ASP A 753 -3.66 18.35 -9.29
CA ASP A 753 -3.76 19.21 -8.13
C ASP A 753 -2.42 19.31 -7.39
N THR A 754 -2.24 20.41 -6.66
CA THR A 754 -1.05 20.63 -5.82
C THR A 754 -1.48 21.06 -4.43
N VAL A 755 -1.10 20.27 -3.44
CA VAL A 755 -1.45 20.48 -2.03
C VAL A 755 -0.16 20.68 -1.24
N GLU A 756 0.05 21.89 -0.73
CA GLU A 756 1.18 22.25 0.12
C GLU A 756 0.75 22.32 1.59
N SER A 757 1.30 21.43 2.44
CA SER A 757 1.10 21.46 3.88
C SER A 757 2.37 21.83 4.64
N THR A 758 2.32 22.97 5.33
CA THR A 758 3.37 23.53 6.19
C THR A 758 2.95 23.65 7.67
N GLY A 759 1.73 23.22 8.00
CA GLY A 759 1.03 23.32 9.29
C GLY A 759 1.22 22.16 10.27
N SER A 760 0.21 21.81 11.08
CA SER A 760 0.32 20.88 12.23
C SER A 760 -0.63 19.68 12.16
N GLY A 761 -0.62 18.95 11.04
CA GLY A 761 -1.47 17.80 10.76
C GLY A 761 -2.69 18.12 9.89
N GLY A 762 -3.24 17.09 9.25
CA GLY A 762 -4.35 17.19 8.29
C GLY A 762 -4.53 15.90 7.50
N THR A 763 -5.65 15.78 6.79
CA THR A 763 -5.93 14.69 5.85
C THR A 763 -6.12 15.28 4.46
N TYR A 764 -5.29 14.87 3.51
CA TYR A 764 -5.25 15.39 2.15
C TYR A 764 -5.45 14.25 1.17
N ASN A 765 -6.58 14.22 0.48
CA ASN A 765 -6.86 13.29 -0.61
C ASN A 765 -6.79 14.06 -1.92
N LEU A 766 -5.84 13.73 -2.79
CA LEU A 766 -5.55 14.52 -3.98
C LEU A 766 -6.51 14.19 -5.13
N GLY A 767 -7.03 12.96 -5.20
CA GLY A 767 -8.15 12.61 -6.07
C GLY A 767 -7.76 11.81 -7.31
N ASP A 768 -8.19 12.23 -8.49
CA ASP A 768 -7.88 11.57 -9.77
C ASP A 768 -6.88 12.41 -10.60
N ASN A 769 -6.07 11.74 -11.43
CA ASN A 769 -4.98 12.24 -12.29
C ASN A 769 -3.65 12.41 -11.54
N ASP A 770 -2.66 13.06 -12.16
CA ASP A 770 -1.28 13.04 -11.65
C ASP A 770 -1.05 14.27 -10.75
N ASP A 771 -1.02 14.03 -9.44
CA ASP A 771 -1.05 15.05 -8.41
C ASP A 771 0.29 15.25 -7.68
N LEU A 772 0.43 16.37 -6.98
CA LEU A 772 1.61 16.75 -6.21
C LEU A 772 1.25 17.09 -4.77
N GLY A 773 1.66 16.23 -3.83
CA GLY A 773 1.67 16.53 -2.40
C GLY A 773 3.01 17.13 -1.99
N ILE A 774 3.02 18.21 -1.21
CA ILE A 774 4.23 18.79 -0.63
C ILE A 774 4.06 18.80 0.89
N ALA A 775 4.88 18.03 1.60
CA ALA A 775 4.81 17.93 3.06
C ALA A 775 6.11 18.45 3.71
N VAL A 776 5.99 19.39 4.65
CA VAL A 776 7.15 20.07 5.25
C VAL A 776 7.41 19.65 6.70
N SER A 777 6.35 19.49 7.51
CA SER A 777 6.43 18.97 8.88
C SER A 777 5.05 18.79 9.51
N GLY A 778 4.85 17.71 10.27
CA GLY A 778 3.74 17.59 11.21
C GLY A 778 3.26 16.16 11.36
N ALA A 779 1.96 15.92 11.35
CA ALA A 779 1.36 14.59 11.41
C ALA A 779 0.26 14.53 10.34
N GLU A 780 0.68 14.45 9.09
CA GLU A 780 -0.18 14.54 7.92
C GLU A 780 -0.53 13.16 7.37
N THR A 781 -1.77 12.99 6.94
CA THR A 781 -2.18 11.88 6.07
C THR A 781 -2.34 12.43 4.66
N PHE A 782 -1.53 11.95 3.72
CA PHE A 782 -1.64 12.26 2.30
C PHE A 782 -2.03 10.98 1.55
N ASP A 783 -3.03 11.10 0.70
CA ASP A 783 -3.46 10.06 -0.22
C ASP A 783 -3.42 10.63 -1.65
N GLY A 784 -2.56 10.08 -2.51
CA GLY A 784 -2.44 10.50 -3.91
C GLY A 784 -3.68 10.14 -4.75
N GLY A 785 -4.41 9.09 -4.38
CA GLY A 785 -5.61 8.67 -5.09
C GLY A 785 -5.33 7.89 -6.38
N ASN A 786 -6.00 8.22 -7.48
CA ASN A 786 -5.87 7.53 -8.77
C ASN A 786 -5.00 8.33 -9.73
N GLY A 787 -3.77 7.92 -9.94
CA GLY A 787 -2.93 8.65 -10.86
C GLY A 787 -1.54 8.07 -10.99
N ILE A 788 -0.61 8.94 -11.37
CA ILE A 788 0.80 8.76 -11.08
C ILE A 788 1.20 9.95 -10.22
N ASP A 789 1.16 9.76 -8.92
CA ASP A 789 1.21 10.84 -7.94
C ASP A 789 2.61 11.02 -7.38
N THR A 790 2.95 12.26 -7.01
CA THR A 790 4.27 12.61 -6.49
C THR A 790 4.17 13.21 -5.10
N ILE A 791 4.94 12.68 -4.16
CA ILE A 791 5.16 13.31 -2.86
C ILE A 791 6.52 14.03 -2.85
N ASP A 792 6.52 15.32 -2.55
CA ASP A 792 7.72 16.14 -2.36
C ASP A 792 7.95 16.39 -0.87
N LEU A 793 8.99 15.72 -0.35
CA LEU A 793 9.49 15.78 1.01
C LEU A 793 10.83 16.54 1.09
N SER A 794 11.27 17.17 -0.01
CA SER A 794 12.60 17.78 -0.12
C SER A 794 12.81 19.00 0.79
N VAL A 795 11.70 19.59 1.22
CA VAL A 795 11.63 20.73 2.14
C VAL A 795 11.77 20.29 3.60
N GLY A 796 11.41 19.04 3.91
CA GLY A 796 11.68 18.38 5.18
C GLY A 796 13.16 17.98 5.30
N ASN A 797 13.75 18.16 6.48
CA ASN A 797 15.12 17.72 6.75
C ASN A 797 15.14 16.48 7.65
N PHE A 798 14.13 15.64 7.49
CA PHE A 798 13.79 14.49 8.33
C PHE A 798 14.23 13.20 7.66
N PHE A 799 14.51 12.19 8.48
CA PHE A 799 14.75 10.82 8.04
C PHE A 799 13.39 10.18 7.73
N TYR A 800 13.19 9.74 6.50
CA TYR A 800 12.02 9.00 6.06
C TYR A 800 12.35 7.52 5.92
N ASP A 801 11.53 6.66 6.53
CA ASP A 801 11.52 5.21 6.32
C ASP A 801 10.10 4.84 5.93
N PHE A 802 9.83 4.77 4.63
CA PHE A 802 8.48 4.52 4.14
C PHE A 802 8.43 3.62 2.91
N ASP A 803 7.37 2.83 2.84
CA ASP A 803 7.10 1.90 1.76
C ASP A 803 5.89 2.40 0.96
N MET A 804 6.14 2.88 -0.26
CA MET A 804 5.13 3.41 -1.18
C MET A 804 4.12 2.35 -1.61
N ALA A 805 4.47 1.06 -1.55
CA ALA A 805 3.58 -0.04 -1.91
C ALA A 805 2.56 -0.36 -0.81
N THR A 806 2.88 -0.07 0.45
CA THR A 806 1.97 -0.30 1.60
C THR A 806 1.41 0.97 2.20
N GLY A 807 2.01 2.11 1.87
CA GLY A 807 1.64 3.45 2.30
C GLY A 807 2.01 3.79 3.74
N VAL A 808 2.89 3.01 4.38
CA VAL A 808 3.24 3.16 5.81
C VAL A 808 4.60 3.85 5.98
N VAL A 809 4.63 4.87 6.84
CA VAL A 809 5.87 5.52 7.32
C VAL A 809 6.19 5.00 8.73
N ASN A 810 7.41 4.52 8.95
CA ASN A 810 7.85 3.93 10.23
C ASN A 810 8.28 4.97 11.28
N TYR A 811 8.22 6.27 10.98
CA TYR A 811 8.61 7.32 11.90
C TYR A 811 7.78 8.60 11.72
N SER A 812 7.31 9.16 12.84
CA SER A 812 6.32 10.24 12.95
C SER A 812 4.91 9.82 12.55
N ALA A 813 3.88 10.56 12.99
CA ALA A 813 2.48 10.23 12.75
C ALA A 813 2.03 10.64 11.33
N GLU A 814 2.94 10.54 10.36
CA GLU A 814 2.74 10.85 8.95
C GLU A 814 2.37 9.55 8.19
N LEU A 815 1.46 9.64 7.23
CA LEU A 815 1.00 8.52 6.40
C LEU A 815 0.92 8.97 4.94
N PHE A 816 1.61 8.28 4.03
CA PHE A 816 1.61 8.58 2.59
C PHE A 816 1.11 7.37 1.82
N THR A 817 -0.13 7.40 1.31
CA THR A 817 -0.73 6.31 0.52
C THR A 817 -0.87 6.69 -0.94
N ASN A 818 -0.85 5.69 -1.83
CA ASN A 818 -1.10 5.84 -3.28
C ASN A 818 -0.20 6.91 -3.95
N PHE A 819 1.10 6.90 -3.64
CA PHE A 819 2.11 7.67 -4.38
C PHE A 819 3.02 6.74 -5.17
N GLU A 820 3.31 7.07 -6.43
CA GLU A 820 4.26 6.35 -7.28
C GLU A 820 5.62 7.02 -7.37
N ASN A 821 5.70 8.33 -7.13
CA ASN A 821 6.93 9.10 -7.22
C ASN A 821 7.26 9.79 -5.89
N ALA A 822 8.54 9.99 -5.62
CA ALA A 822 9.00 10.64 -4.40
C ALA A 822 10.20 11.56 -4.67
N ILE A 823 10.20 12.73 -4.02
CA ILE A 823 11.35 13.64 -3.97
C ILE A 823 11.71 13.81 -2.50
N LEU A 824 12.91 13.41 -2.11
CA LEU A 824 13.38 13.38 -0.74
C LEU A 824 14.38 14.52 -0.48
N GLY A 825 14.82 14.61 0.78
CA GLY A 825 15.49 15.78 1.35
C GLY A 825 17.02 15.66 1.40
N SER A 826 17.57 16.06 2.54
CA SER A 826 19.02 15.97 2.81
C SER A 826 19.38 14.99 3.92
N ALA A 827 18.44 14.13 4.32
CA ALA A 827 18.64 13.10 5.32
C ALA A 827 18.92 11.76 4.64
N SER A 828 19.43 10.78 5.40
CA SER A 828 19.72 9.44 4.88
C SER A 828 18.45 8.60 4.87
N ASP A 829 17.72 8.56 3.78
CA ASP A 829 16.35 8.02 3.75
C ASP A 829 16.29 6.53 3.36
N ILE A 830 15.20 5.85 3.71
CA ILE A 830 14.88 4.47 3.32
C ILE A 830 13.55 4.50 2.57
N LEU A 831 13.55 4.04 1.32
CA LEU A 831 12.38 4.04 0.46
C LEU A 831 12.19 2.69 -0.21
N VAL A 832 10.95 2.19 -0.20
CA VAL A 832 10.53 1.11 -1.08
C VAL A 832 9.53 1.67 -2.09
N GLY A 833 9.84 1.51 -3.38
CA GLY A 833 8.98 1.94 -4.48
C GLY A 833 7.76 1.01 -4.68
N THR A 834 6.90 1.36 -5.64
CA THR A 834 5.73 0.54 -5.99
C THR A 834 6.10 -0.55 -7.01
N ALA A 835 5.14 -1.40 -7.38
CA ALA A 835 5.33 -2.38 -8.46
C ALA A 835 5.23 -1.75 -9.87
N GLY A 836 4.82 -0.48 -9.98
CA GLY A 836 4.79 0.29 -11.22
C GLY A 836 6.04 1.15 -11.36
N ALA A 837 6.18 1.84 -12.50
CA ALA A 837 7.32 2.72 -12.75
C ALA A 837 7.35 3.88 -11.75
N ASN A 838 8.45 4.03 -11.04
CA ASN A 838 8.68 5.08 -10.06
C ASN A 838 9.70 6.11 -10.56
N ASN A 839 9.48 7.39 -10.24
CA ASN A 839 10.49 8.45 -10.36
C ASN A 839 10.89 8.92 -8.96
N ILE A 840 12.11 8.56 -8.55
CA ILE A 840 12.62 8.75 -7.19
C ILE A 840 13.86 9.64 -7.24
N VAL A 841 13.84 10.71 -6.46
CA VAL A 841 14.99 11.58 -6.22
C VAL A 841 15.31 11.56 -4.73
N ALA A 842 16.39 10.90 -4.32
CA ALA A 842 16.72 10.72 -2.91
C ALA A 842 17.41 11.96 -2.30
N GLY A 843 18.17 12.71 -3.08
CA GLY A 843 18.64 14.04 -2.71
C GLY A 843 20.04 14.02 -2.12
N ALA A 844 20.22 14.41 -0.86
CA ALA A 844 21.52 14.25 -0.20
C ALA A 844 21.31 13.36 1.02
N GLY A 845 22.26 12.52 1.37
CA GLY A 845 21.96 11.51 2.35
C GLY A 845 22.92 10.36 2.28
N ASN A 846 22.49 9.21 2.77
CA ASN A 846 23.13 7.93 2.49
C ASN A 846 21.91 7.05 2.34
N ASP A 847 21.34 7.08 1.15
CA ASP A 847 19.96 6.71 0.92
C ASP A 847 19.86 5.24 0.52
N SER A 848 18.81 4.57 0.98
CA SER A 848 18.55 3.16 0.69
C SER A 848 17.25 3.03 -0.08
N ILE A 849 17.35 2.98 -1.40
CA ILE A 849 16.21 2.95 -2.31
C ILE A 849 16.05 1.56 -2.90
N ARG A 850 14.86 0.98 -2.77
CA ARG A 850 14.48 -0.27 -3.41
C ARG A 850 13.21 -0.09 -4.22
N ALA A 851 13.36 0.13 -5.53
CA ALA A 851 12.24 -0.01 -6.45
C ALA A 851 11.95 -1.50 -6.71
N LEU A 852 10.70 -1.81 -7.09
CA LEU A 852 10.23 -3.19 -7.23
C LEU A 852 10.10 -3.61 -8.70
N GLY A 853 9.12 -3.07 -9.42
CA GLY A 853 8.88 -3.36 -10.84
C GLY A 853 8.70 -2.07 -11.63
N GLY A 854 8.37 -2.16 -12.91
CA GLY A 854 8.23 -1.00 -13.80
C GLY A 854 9.57 -0.38 -14.20
N ASP A 855 9.56 0.43 -15.25
CA ASP A 855 10.76 1.12 -15.74
C ASP A 855 11.07 2.32 -14.82
N ASN A 856 11.95 2.15 -13.83
CA ASN A 856 12.18 3.15 -12.78
C ASN A 856 13.22 4.20 -13.19
N THR A 857 13.07 5.42 -12.66
CA THR A 857 14.11 6.45 -12.70
C THR A 857 14.51 6.78 -11.27
N ILE A 858 15.77 6.54 -10.90
CA ILE A 858 16.28 6.71 -9.55
C ILE A 858 17.52 7.61 -9.59
N SER A 859 17.55 8.64 -8.75
CA SER A 859 18.73 9.47 -8.50
C SER A 859 19.07 9.44 -7.01
N GLY A 860 20.25 8.90 -6.65
CA GLY A 860 20.77 8.89 -5.28
C GLY A 860 21.12 10.29 -4.81
N GLY A 861 21.99 10.96 -5.57
CA GLY A 861 22.30 12.36 -5.39
C GLY A 861 23.63 12.55 -4.66
N ALA A 862 23.67 12.99 -3.41
CA ALA A 862 24.95 13.19 -2.72
C ALA A 862 25.07 12.35 -1.46
N GLY A 863 26.11 11.52 -1.40
CA GLY A 863 26.46 10.67 -0.26
C GLY A 863 26.57 9.21 -0.67
N MET A 864 26.76 8.30 0.29
CA MET A 864 26.96 6.89 -0.06
C MET A 864 25.62 6.17 -0.10
N ASP A 865 25.10 5.99 -1.30
CA ASP A 865 23.74 5.49 -1.54
C ASP A 865 23.74 4.00 -1.90
N THR A 866 22.63 3.34 -1.59
CA THR A 866 22.35 1.95 -1.94
C THR A 866 21.07 1.91 -2.77
N LEU A 867 21.22 1.70 -4.08
CA LEU A 867 20.14 1.83 -5.06
C LEU A 867 19.83 0.48 -5.71
N ARG A 868 18.55 0.13 -5.77
CA ARG A 868 18.06 -1.09 -6.42
C ARG A 868 16.91 -0.81 -7.39
N GLY A 869 17.12 -1.15 -8.66
CA GLY A 869 16.25 -0.81 -9.81
C GLY A 869 14.93 -1.58 -9.84
N GLY A 870 14.97 -2.91 -10.01
CA GLY A 870 13.73 -3.66 -10.23
C GLY A 870 13.88 -4.71 -11.32
N ALA A 871 12.80 -5.24 -11.86
CA ALA A 871 12.86 -6.32 -12.87
C ALA A 871 12.70 -5.85 -14.33
N ASP A 872 12.48 -4.55 -14.54
CA ASP A 872 12.19 -3.94 -15.84
C ASP A 872 13.30 -2.93 -16.19
N ALA A 873 13.17 -2.16 -17.28
CA ALA A 873 14.29 -1.36 -17.78
C ALA A 873 14.46 -0.06 -16.97
N ASP A 874 15.46 -0.03 -16.10
CA ASP A 874 15.66 1.04 -15.13
C ASP A 874 16.72 2.06 -15.57
N SER A 875 16.58 3.30 -15.09
CA SER A 875 17.56 4.39 -15.23
C SER A 875 18.02 4.81 -13.83
N ILE A 876 19.26 4.50 -13.48
CA ILE A 876 19.81 4.74 -12.13
C ILE A 876 21.03 5.66 -12.22
N ASP A 877 21.01 6.73 -11.43
CA ASP A 877 22.12 7.68 -11.26
C ASP A 877 22.53 7.67 -9.77
N GLY A 878 23.75 7.19 -9.47
CA GLY A 878 24.32 7.15 -8.13
C GLY A 878 24.54 8.56 -7.58
N GLY A 879 25.41 9.32 -8.24
CA GLY A 879 25.60 10.75 -8.02
C GLY A 879 27.01 11.07 -7.51
N ASP A 880 27.10 11.79 -6.38
CA ASP A 880 28.36 12.13 -5.72
C ASP A 880 28.62 11.15 -4.56
N ASP A 881 29.89 10.78 -4.36
CA ASP A 881 30.40 9.81 -3.36
C ASP A 881 30.27 8.34 -3.80
N ALA A 882 30.64 7.39 -2.93
CA ALA A 882 30.81 5.98 -3.32
C ALA A 882 29.51 5.18 -3.12
N ASP A 883 28.93 4.74 -4.23
CA ASP A 883 27.59 4.16 -4.27
C ASP A 883 27.59 2.65 -4.48
N THR A 884 26.50 2.00 -4.08
CA THR A 884 26.24 0.58 -4.35
C THR A 884 24.94 0.45 -5.15
N ILE A 885 25.05 0.01 -6.40
CA ILE A 885 23.94 -0.07 -7.34
C ILE A 885 23.70 -1.51 -7.77
N THR A 886 22.44 -1.95 -7.75
CA THR A 886 22.02 -3.24 -8.32
C THR A 886 20.76 -3.06 -9.16
N SER A 887 20.86 -3.16 -10.50
CA SER A 887 19.71 -2.94 -11.37
C SER A 887 18.79 -4.16 -11.49
N LEU A 888 19.35 -5.38 -11.55
CA LEU A 888 18.71 -6.71 -11.62
C LEU A 888 18.32 -7.16 -13.05
N GLN A 889 17.04 -7.29 -13.39
CA GLN A 889 16.64 -7.75 -14.72
C GLN A 889 16.23 -6.52 -15.49
N GLY A 890 16.54 -6.42 -16.77
CA GLY A 890 16.17 -5.22 -17.51
C GLY A 890 17.00 -5.03 -18.76
N ALA A 891 17.03 -3.81 -19.26
CA ALA A 891 18.06 -3.36 -20.18
C ALA A 891 18.38 -1.96 -19.67
N ASP A 892 19.23 -1.93 -18.67
CA ASP A 892 19.29 -0.85 -17.70
C ASP A 892 20.31 0.19 -18.15
N THR A 893 20.09 1.44 -17.72
CA THR A 893 21.07 2.51 -17.84
C THR A 893 21.52 2.90 -16.44
N VAL A 894 22.80 2.70 -16.15
CA VAL A 894 23.37 3.00 -14.84
C VAL A 894 24.53 3.99 -15.00
N ASP A 895 24.51 5.06 -14.22
CA ASP A 895 25.62 6.02 -14.05
C ASP A 895 26.02 6.00 -12.57
N GLY A 896 27.27 5.63 -12.26
CA GLY A 896 27.82 5.61 -10.90
C GLY A 896 28.08 7.03 -10.40
N GLY A 897 28.77 7.84 -11.20
CA GLY A 897 28.96 9.26 -10.97
C GLY A 897 30.36 9.60 -10.49
N LEU A 898 30.49 10.31 -9.36
CA LEU A 898 31.78 10.66 -8.74
C LEU A 898 32.00 9.78 -7.52
N GLY A 899 32.88 8.79 -7.57
CA GLY A 899 32.82 7.81 -6.50
C GLY A 899 33.92 6.78 -6.52
N ALA A 900 33.59 5.63 -6.00
CA ALA A 900 34.36 4.40 -6.13
C ALA A 900 33.29 3.32 -5.98
N ASP A 901 32.57 3.12 -7.08
CA ASP A 901 31.22 2.61 -7.05
C ASP A 901 31.21 1.10 -7.24
N VAL A 902 30.18 0.45 -6.71
CA VAL A 902 29.97 -0.98 -6.88
C VAL A 902 28.68 -1.18 -7.64
N ILE A 903 28.78 -1.64 -8.88
CA ILE A 903 27.64 -1.78 -9.80
C ILE A 903 27.47 -3.25 -10.21
N VAL A 904 26.26 -3.78 -10.04
CA VAL A 904 25.89 -5.13 -10.49
C VAL A 904 24.61 -5.06 -11.31
N ALA A 905 24.71 -5.23 -12.63
CA ALA A 905 23.56 -5.08 -13.52
C ALA A 905 22.68 -6.34 -13.57
N ASN A 906 23.28 -7.53 -13.72
CA ASN A 906 22.64 -8.86 -13.77
C ASN A 906 22.14 -9.30 -15.16
N ASP A 907 20.83 -9.41 -15.39
CA ASP A 907 20.30 -9.95 -16.65
C ASP A 907 19.80 -8.77 -17.50
N GLY A 908 20.43 -8.52 -18.65
CA GLY A 908 20.02 -7.38 -19.47
C GLY A 908 21.10 -6.99 -20.47
N ALA A 909 20.71 -6.27 -21.52
CA ALA A 909 21.73 -5.63 -22.37
C ALA A 909 21.96 -4.22 -21.82
N ASP A 910 22.87 -4.10 -20.86
CA ASP A 910 22.95 -2.94 -19.98
C ASP A 910 23.96 -1.91 -20.49
N LEU A 911 23.69 -0.63 -20.20
CA LEU A 911 24.58 0.49 -20.44
C LEU A 911 25.05 1.03 -19.10
N ILE A 912 26.32 0.81 -18.77
CA ILE A 912 26.88 1.15 -17.47
C ILE A 912 28.02 2.14 -17.64
N ASN A 913 27.96 3.24 -16.90
CA ASN A 913 29.05 4.20 -16.73
C ASN A 913 29.47 4.23 -15.26
N GLY A 914 30.73 3.92 -14.95
CA GLY A 914 31.31 4.05 -13.61
C GLY A 914 31.49 5.51 -13.21
N GLY A 915 32.12 6.29 -14.09
CA GLY A 915 32.36 7.72 -13.90
C GLY A 915 33.77 8.01 -13.39
N ASP A 916 33.93 9.03 -12.54
CA ASP A 916 35.23 9.34 -11.94
C ASP A 916 35.37 8.53 -10.64
N GLY A 917 36.28 7.57 -10.55
CA GLY A 917 36.30 6.67 -9.41
C GLY A 917 37.17 5.44 -9.63
N GLY A 918 37.36 4.63 -8.60
CA GLY A 918 37.93 3.30 -8.79
C GLY A 918 36.83 2.26 -8.60
N ASP A 919 36.18 1.88 -9.70
CA ASP A 919 34.86 1.24 -9.69
C ASP A 919 34.95 -0.28 -9.81
N ASP A 920 34.00 -1.03 -9.23
CA ASP A 920 33.82 -2.49 -9.37
C ASP A 920 32.49 -2.76 -10.08
N ILE A 921 32.56 -3.02 -11.40
CA ILE A 921 31.40 -3.15 -12.28
C ILE A 921 31.27 -4.58 -12.79
N ARG A 922 30.06 -5.13 -12.71
CA ARG A 922 29.71 -6.47 -13.19
C ARG A 922 28.43 -6.43 -14.02
N GLY A 923 28.56 -6.65 -15.34
CA GLY A 923 27.44 -6.75 -16.28
C GLY A 923 26.59 -8.01 -16.04
N GLN A 924 27.25 -9.17 -16.07
CA GLN A 924 26.79 -10.53 -15.78
C GLN A 924 26.24 -11.32 -16.96
N ASN A 925 24.98 -11.19 -17.38
CA ASN A 925 24.43 -11.95 -18.51
C ASN A 925 23.89 -11.01 -19.58
N ASP A 926 23.92 -11.48 -20.83
CA ASP A 926 23.57 -10.73 -22.03
C ASP A 926 24.67 -9.70 -22.41
N ASN A 927 24.45 -8.94 -23.48
CA ASN A 927 25.50 -8.14 -24.11
C ASN A 927 25.55 -6.74 -23.50
N ASP A 928 26.59 -6.47 -22.72
CA ASP A 928 26.72 -5.24 -21.96
C ASP A 928 27.67 -4.21 -22.61
N THR A 929 27.43 -2.94 -22.33
CA THR A 929 28.36 -1.85 -22.64
C THR A 929 28.79 -1.18 -21.34
N ILE A 930 30.08 -1.27 -21.02
CA ILE A 930 30.64 -0.84 -19.73
C ILE A 930 31.74 0.21 -19.97
N PHE A 931 31.62 1.36 -19.33
CA PHE A 931 32.63 2.41 -19.28
C PHE A 931 33.13 2.57 -17.84
N GLY A 932 34.43 2.43 -17.60
CA GLY A 932 35.08 2.76 -16.32
C GLY A 932 35.41 4.24 -16.17
N ASP A 933 35.60 4.94 -17.29
CA ASP A 933 35.95 6.36 -17.37
C ASP A 933 37.26 6.73 -16.66
N GLY A 934 37.27 7.02 -15.37
CA GLY A 934 38.44 7.61 -14.71
C GLY A 934 38.77 7.07 -13.33
N GLY A 935 39.62 6.07 -13.23
CA GLY A 935 40.44 5.85 -12.04
C GLY A 935 41.29 4.59 -12.08
N ASN A 936 40.91 3.51 -11.40
CA ASN A 936 41.58 2.21 -11.56
C ASN A 936 40.51 1.16 -11.35
N ASP A 937 39.92 0.74 -12.46
CA ASP A 937 38.61 0.12 -12.45
C ASP A 937 38.72 -1.40 -12.57
N LEU A 938 37.76 -2.10 -11.97
CA LEU A 938 37.59 -3.54 -12.08
C LEU A 938 36.30 -3.81 -12.84
N LEU A 939 36.44 -4.13 -14.13
CA LEU A 939 35.33 -4.26 -15.07
C LEU A 939 35.19 -5.73 -15.51
N ASN A 940 33.99 -6.29 -15.38
CA ASN A 940 33.69 -7.65 -15.80
C ASN A 940 32.38 -7.73 -16.57
N GLY A 941 32.47 -8.04 -17.87
CA GLY A 941 31.34 -8.20 -18.78
C GLY A 941 30.47 -9.39 -18.37
N GLY A 942 31.01 -10.61 -18.46
CA GLY A 942 30.27 -11.82 -18.07
C GLY A 942 29.91 -12.67 -19.27
N PHE A 943 28.68 -13.18 -19.31
CA PHE A 943 28.17 -13.92 -20.46
C PHE A 943 27.56 -12.97 -21.46
N GLY A 944 28.15 -12.79 -22.63
CA GLY A 944 27.66 -11.80 -23.57
C GLY A 944 28.60 -11.61 -24.75
N GLU A 945 28.26 -10.74 -25.69
CA GLU A 945 29.30 -10.09 -26.49
C GLU A 945 29.41 -8.66 -25.95
N ASP A 946 30.37 -8.43 -25.06
CA ASP A 946 30.48 -7.23 -24.24
C ASP A 946 31.42 -6.19 -24.86
N ASP A 947 31.13 -4.90 -24.68
CA ASP A 947 31.99 -3.76 -25.04
C ASP A 947 32.43 -3.05 -23.75
N ILE A 948 33.71 -3.22 -23.38
CA ILE A 948 34.26 -2.78 -22.09
C ILE A 948 35.41 -1.79 -22.35
N GLN A 949 35.31 -0.59 -21.76
CA GLN A 949 36.32 0.47 -21.87
C GLN A 949 36.78 0.89 -20.48
N GLY A 950 38.08 0.76 -20.18
CA GLY A 950 38.71 1.15 -18.91
C GLY A 950 38.79 2.67 -18.77
N GLY A 951 39.52 3.33 -19.67
CA GLY A 951 39.59 4.78 -19.73
C GLY A 951 40.92 5.32 -19.22
N LEU A 952 40.90 6.20 -18.23
CA LEU A 952 42.11 6.72 -17.59
C LEU A 952 42.38 5.91 -16.32
N GLY A 953 43.44 5.09 -16.27
CA GLY A 953 43.64 4.30 -15.08
C GLY A 953 44.65 3.18 -15.22
N ASN A 954 44.80 2.37 -14.18
CA ASN A 954 45.39 1.04 -14.35
C ASN A 954 44.26 0.07 -14.12
N ASP A 955 43.60 -0.30 -15.20
CA ASP A 955 42.30 -0.95 -15.17
C ASP A 955 42.45 -2.46 -15.32
N THR A 956 41.47 -3.19 -14.82
CA THR A 956 41.39 -4.65 -14.95
C THR A 956 40.08 -5.00 -15.63
N LEU A 957 40.16 -5.44 -16.89
CA LEU A 957 39.02 -5.74 -17.74
C LEU A 957 38.94 -7.26 -17.99
N ARG A 958 37.74 -7.82 -17.90
CA ARG A 958 37.49 -9.23 -18.18
C ARG A 958 36.19 -9.42 -18.97
N GLY A 959 36.28 -10.03 -20.16
CA GLY A 959 35.12 -10.39 -20.98
C GLY A 959 34.42 -11.66 -20.47
N THR A 960 35.19 -12.73 -20.32
CA THR A 960 34.78 -14.08 -19.87
C THR A 960 34.18 -14.99 -20.94
N PHE A 961 32.91 -14.85 -21.33
CA PHE A 961 32.26 -15.76 -22.27
C PHE A 961 31.60 -14.98 -23.40
N GLY A 962 32.08 -15.20 -24.62
CA GLY A 962 31.53 -14.63 -25.86
C GLY A 962 32.57 -13.79 -26.58
N ASN A 963 32.19 -13.11 -27.67
CA ASN A 963 33.16 -12.38 -28.49
C ASN A 963 33.24 -10.94 -27.98
N ASP A 964 34.14 -10.68 -27.05
CA ASP A 964 34.18 -9.44 -26.30
C ASP A 964 35.14 -8.42 -26.95
N THR A 965 34.85 -7.13 -26.74
CA THR A 965 35.72 -6.02 -27.11
C THR A 965 36.18 -5.30 -25.85
N LEU A 966 37.49 -5.32 -25.59
CA LEU A 966 38.11 -4.72 -24.41
C LEU A 966 39.11 -3.64 -24.83
N ASP A 967 38.97 -2.44 -24.29
CA ASP A 967 39.89 -1.30 -24.48
C ASP A 967 40.38 -0.78 -23.13
N GLY A 968 41.67 -0.93 -22.83
CA GLY A 968 42.28 -0.48 -21.57
C GLY A 968 42.32 1.05 -21.48
N GLY A 969 42.89 1.69 -22.49
CA GLY A 969 42.93 3.15 -22.59
C GLY A 969 44.31 3.69 -22.20
N ASP A 970 44.36 4.67 -21.29
CA ASP A 970 45.62 5.26 -20.81
C ASP A 970 45.98 4.72 -19.43
N GLY A 971 47.07 3.97 -19.35
CA GLY A 971 47.77 3.53 -18.14
C GLY A 971 48.17 2.06 -18.25
N ASN A 972 48.49 1.38 -17.14
CA ASN A 972 49.01 0.01 -17.23
C ASN A 972 47.87 -0.98 -16.94
N ASP A 973 47.30 -1.54 -17.99
CA ASP A 973 46.03 -2.24 -17.91
C ASP A 973 46.21 -3.76 -17.97
N ALA A 974 45.26 -4.49 -17.38
CA ALA A 974 45.20 -5.94 -17.40
C ALA A 974 43.91 -6.39 -18.09
N LEU A 975 44.03 -6.95 -19.30
CA LEU A 975 42.89 -7.36 -20.13
C LEU A 975 42.86 -8.89 -20.28
N GLN A 976 41.70 -9.49 -20.05
CA GLN A 976 41.43 -10.90 -20.26
C GLN A 976 40.19 -11.09 -21.13
N GLY A 977 40.36 -11.61 -22.35
CA GLY A 977 39.27 -11.91 -23.29
C GLY A 977 38.37 -13.00 -22.74
N GLY A 978 38.84 -14.24 -22.74
CA GLY A 978 38.15 -15.36 -22.10
C GLY A 978 38.00 -16.55 -23.05
N SER A 979 36.80 -17.15 -23.08
CA SER A 979 36.47 -18.09 -24.14
C SER A 979 35.80 -17.35 -25.28
N GLU A 980 36.06 -17.80 -26.51
CA GLU A 980 35.55 -17.20 -27.76
C GLU A 980 36.50 -16.16 -28.37
N ASN A 981 36.12 -15.48 -29.45
CA ASN A 981 37.10 -14.69 -30.25
C ASN A 981 37.03 -13.23 -29.84
N ASP A 982 38.07 -12.76 -29.16
CA ASP A 982 38.04 -11.46 -28.50
C ASP A 982 38.88 -10.42 -29.24
N LEU A 983 38.53 -9.15 -29.04
CA LEU A 983 39.30 -8.00 -29.48
C LEU A 983 39.84 -7.25 -28.25
N LEU A 984 41.16 -7.28 -28.06
CA LEU A 984 41.83 -6.62 -26.94
C LEU A 984 42.69 -5.46 -27.46
N ASN A 985 42.56 -4.30 -26.82
CA ASN A 985 43.35 -3.11 -27.08
C ASN A 985 43.93 -2.58 -25.77
N GLY A 986 45.25 -2.62 -25.60
CA GLY A 986 45.93 -2.15 -24.36
C GLY A 986 45.88 -0.63 -24.27
N GLY A 987 46.54 0.02 -25.22
CA GLY A 987 46.49 1.47 -25.36
C GLY A 987 47.83 2.11 -25.00
N SER A 988 47.84 3.03 -24.05
CA SER A 988 49.08 3.70 -23.64
C SER A 988 49.55 3.17 -22.29
N GLY A 989 50.59 2.35 -22.22
CA GLY A 989 51.20 1.97 -20.95
C GLY A 989 51.93 0.65 -20.98
N LEU A 990 51.97 -0.06 -19.85
CA LEU A 990 52.63 -1.37 -19.75
C LEU A 990 51.55 -2.43 -19.50
N ASP A 991 51.03 -3.00 -20.57
CA ASP A 991 49.78 -3.75 -20.50
C ASP A 991 50.01 -5.27 -20.43
N ASP A 992 49.15 -6.00 -19.71
CA ASP A 992 49.09 -7.47 -19.67
C ASP A 992 47.81 -7.94 -20.37
N LEU A 993 47.94 -8.41 -21.61
CA LEU A 993 46.83 -8.80 -22.47
C LEU A 993 46.78 -10.32 -22.66
N ARG A 994 45.62 -10.93 -22.43
CA ARG A 994 45.41 -12.39 -22.49
C ARG A 994 44.16 -12.71 -23.29
N GLY A 995 44.32 -13.33 -24.47
CA GLY A 995 43.18 -13.82 -25.27
C GLY A 995 42.53 -15.06 -24.65
N GLU A 996 43.36 -15.99 -24.19
CA GLU A 996 43.02 -17.29 -23.59
C GLU A 996 42.60 -18.37 -24.58
N GLY A 997 41.39 -18.36 -25.14
CA GLY A 997 40.93 -19.48 -25.95
C GLY A 997 40.08 -19.08 -27.15
N GLN A 998 40.30 -19.75 -28.28
CA GLN A 998 39.83 -19.42 -29.62
C GLN A 998 40.70 -18.33 -30.26
N ASN A 999 40.25 -17.66 -31.33
CA ASN A 999 41.12 -16.87 -32.20
C ASN A 999 40.99 -15.38 -31.87
N ASP A 1000 42.00 -14.83 -31.20
CA ASP A 1000 41.92 -13.49 -30.65
C ASP A 1000 42.66 -12.46 -31.52
N THR A 1001 42.23 -11.21 -31.45
CA THR A 1001 42.94 -10.06 -32.02
C THR A 1001 43.40 -9.14 -30.90
N ILE A 1002 44.71 -9.04 -30.71
CA ILE A 1002 45.31 -8.35 -29.56
C ILE A 1002 46.26 -7.25 -30.07
N ASN A 1003 46.08 -6.03 -29.58
CA ASN A 1003 46.98 -4.89 -29.86
C ASN A 1003 47.49 -4.30 -28.54
N GLY A 1004 48.81 -4.34 -28.31
CA GLY A 1004 49.45 -3.66 -27.17
C GLY A 1004 49.44 -2.15 -27.34
N ASN A 1005 49.87 -1.69 -28.52
CA ASN A 1005 50.04 -0.29 -28.94
C ASN A 1005 51.33 0.35 -28.45
N SER A 1006 51.33 1.07 -27.32
CA SER A 1006 52.53 1.82 -26.92
C SER A 1006 52.96 1.50 -25.51
N GLY A 1007 54.23 1.14 -25.38
CA GLY A 1007 54.88 0.75 -24.15
C GLY A 1007 55.30 -0.71 -24.21
N ASN A 1008 55.84 -1.24 -23.11
CA ASN A 1008 56.44 -2.57 -23.10
C ASN A 1008 55.41 -3.60 -22.64
N ASP A 1009 54.68 -4.15 -23.59
CA ASP A 1009 53.49 -4.95 -23.32
C ASP A 1009 53.80 -6.44 -23.20
N THR A 1010 52.94 -7.15 -22.48
CA THR A 1010 52.95 -8.60 -22.38
C THR A 1010 51.67 -9.15 -22.99
N ILE A 1011 51.80 -9.84 -24.13
CA ILE A 1011 50.69 -10.42 -24.88
C ILE A 1011 50.75 -11.95 -24.84
N LEU A 1012 49.66 -12.58 -24.43
CA LEU A 1012 49.44 -14.02 -24.52
C LEU A 1012 48.20 -14.29 -25.38
N GLY A 1013 48.38 -14.85 -26.57
CA GLY A 1013 47.28 -15.30 -27.46
C GLY A 1013 46.47 -16.40 -26.79
N GLY A 1014 47.09 -17.56 -26.59
CA GLY A 1014 46.52 -18.65 -25.81
C GLY A 1014 46.18 -19.84 -26.69
N GLY A 1015 44.91 -20.02 -27.04
CA GLY A 1015 44.45 -21.24 -27.68
C GLY A 1015 43.63 -21.00 -28.92
N GLY A 1016 44.23 -20.64 -30.04
CA GLY A 1016 43.56 -20.57 -31.33
C GLY A 1016 44.54 -20.11 -32.39
N SER A 1017 44.07 -19.48 -33.45
CA SER A 1017 44.94 -18.86 -34.46
C SER A 1017 44.90 -17.36 -34.27
N ASP A 1018 45.76 -16.87 -33.40
CA ASP A 1018 45.69 -15.52 -32.84
C ASP A 1018 46.42 -14.51 -33.73
N VAL A 1019 46.00 -13.25 -33.65
CA VAL A 1019 46.68 -12.10 -34.26
C VAL A 1019 47.10 -11.15 -33.14
N ALA A 1020 48.40 -11.06 -32.88
CA ALA A 1020 48.95 -10.19 -31.84
C ALA A 1020 49.94 -9.18 -32.42
N ASN A 1021 49.72 -7.90 -32.10
CA ASN A 1021 50.63 -6.80 -32.45
C ASN A 1021 51.13 -6.14 -31.16
N GLY A 1022 52.45 -6.12 -30.95
CA GLY A 1022 53.09 -5.45 -29.81
C GLY A 1022 52.95 -3.94 -29.95
N GLY A 1023 53.56 -3.37 -30.99
CA GLY A 1023 53.38 -1.98 -31.36
C GLY A 1023 54.69 -1.20 -31.23
N ALA A 1024 54.75 -0.22 -30.35
CA ALA A 1024 55.96 0.55 -30.11
C ALA A 1024 56.54 0.23 -28.73
N ASP A 1025 57.87 0.23 -28.64
CA ASP A 1025 58.67 -0.15 -27.47
C ASP A 1025 58.86 -1.67 -27.33
N ASP A 1026 59.58 -2.15 -26.31
CA ASP A 1026 60.07 -3.55 -26.28
C ASP A 1026 59.00 -4.51 -25.71
N ASP A 1027 58.44 -5.37 -26.55
CA ASP A 1027 57.28 -6.23 -26.24
C ASP A 1027 57.62 -7.71 -25.98
N LEU A 1028 56.75 -8.39 -25.24
CA LEU A 1028 56.76 -9.84 -25.04
C LEU A 1028 55.47 -10.45 -25.58
N ILE A 1029 55.56 -11.21 -26.67
CA ILE A 1029 54.41 -11.81 -27.35
C ILE A 1029 54.53 -13.33 -27.37
N ARG A 1030 53.48 -14.04 -26.97
CA ARG A 1030 53.38 -15.51 -27.03
C ARG A 1030 52.07 -15.95 -27.67
N GLY A 1031 52.15 -16.71 -28.77
CA GLY A 1031 50.98 -17.28 -29.47
C GLY A 1031 50.37 -18.48 -28.74
N ASP A 1032 51.21 -19.36 -28.20
CA ASP A 1032 50.84 -20.61 -27.52
C ASP A 1032 50.34 -21.74 -28.45
N GLN A 1033 49.04 -21.99 -28.58
CA GLN A 1033 48.50 -23.13 -29.33
C GLN A 1033 47.70 -22.67 -30.54
N GLY A 1034 48.18 -22.99 -31.73
CA GLY A 1034 47.48 -22.90 -33.01
C GLY A 1034 48.37 -22.22 -34.04
N ASN A 1035 47.79 -21.55 -35.04
CA ASN A 1035 48.58 -20.99 -36.13
C ASN A 1035 48.55 -19.47 -36.01
N ASP A 1036 49.53 -18.91 -35.32
CA ASP A 1036 49.48 -17.55 -34.83
C ASP A 1036 50.18 -16.57 -35.79
N THR A 1037 49.74 -15.32 -35.78
CA THR A 1037 50.39 -14.20 -36.49
C THR A 1037 50.83 -13.16 -35.47
N LEU A 1038 52.14 -13.06 -35.24
CA LEU A 1038 52.73 -12.21 -34.21
C LEU A 1038 53.60 -11.12 -34.87
N ASN A 1039 53.34 -9.85 -34.56
CA ASN A 1039 54.15 -8.71 -35.01
C ASN A 1039 54.71 -7.94 -33.80
N GLY A 1040 56.02 -7.77 -33.72
CA GLY A 1040 56.67 -6.91 -32.70
C GLY A 1040 56.56 -5.42 -33.03
N ASP A 1041 56.57 -5.09 -34.34
CA ASP A 1041 56.55 -3.74 -34.88
C ASP A 1041 57.82 -2.93 -34.55
N GLY A 1042 57.89 -2.22 -33.43
CA GLY A 1042 58.96 -1.24 -33.17
C GLY A 1042 59.54 -1.31 -31.77
N GLY A 1043 60.45 -2.21 -31.52
CA GLY A 1043 61.10 -2.40 -30.23
C GLY A 1043 62.25 -3.39 -30.35
N ASN A 1044 62.79 -3.85 -29.22
CA ASN A 1044 63.57 -5.08 -29.18
C ASN A 1044 62.68 -6.19 -28.63
N ASP A 1045 61.94 -6.83 -29.52
CA ASP A 1045 60.78 -7.63 -29.16
C ASP A 1045 61.15 -9.10 -28.93
N THR A 1046 60.38 -9.77 -28.08
CA THR A 1046 60.50 -11.21 -27.85
C THR A 1046 59.21 -11.91 -28.27
N LEU A 1047 59.27 -12.62 -29.38
CA LEU A 1047 58.14 -13.33 -29.98
C LEU A 1047 58.33 -14.85 -29.86
N ARG A 1048 57.27 -15.55 -29.44
CA ARG A 1048 57.22 -17.01 -29.39
C ARG A 1048 55.93 -17.53 -30.02
N GLY A 1049 56.03 -18.31 -31.10
CA GLY A 1049 54.90 -18.96 -31.76
C GLY A 1049 54.24 -20.00 -30.86
N GLY A 1050 54.89 -21.15 -30.68
CA GLY A 1050 54.43 -22.20 -29.80
C GLY A 1050 54.13 -23.48 -30.59
N ILE A 1051 52.93 -24.04 -30.42
CA ILE A 1051 52.51 -25.24 -31.15
C ILE A 1051 51.65 -24.83 -32.33
N GLY A 1052 52.13 -25.09 -33.54
CA GLY A 1052 51.37 -24.94 -34.79
C GLY A 1052 52.22 -24.25 -35.85
N SER A 1053 51.60 -23.76 -36.92
CA SER A 1053 52.33 -23.15 -38.04
C SER A 1053 52.20 -21.64 -37.97
N ASP A 1054 53.23 -20.99 -37.44
CA ASP A 1054 53.18 -19.61 -37.00
C ASP A 1054 53.85 -18.64 -37.99
N SER A 1055 53.44 -17.38 -37.96
CA SER A 1055 54.05 -16.27 -38.70
C SER A 1055 54.51 -15.21 -37.71
N LEU A 1056 55.82 -15.01 -37.59
CA LEU A 1056 56.45 -14.07 -36.66
C LEU A 1056 57.21 -13.00 -37.44
N ASN A 1057 56.96 -11.73 -37.14
CA ASN A 1057 57.69 -10.59 -37.68
C ASN A 1057 58.21 -9.71 -36.54
N GLY A 1058 59.53 -9.59 -36.41
CA GLY A 1058 60.18 -8.77 -35.38
C GLY A 1058 59.90 -7.29 -35.61
N GLY A 1059 60.27 -6.80 -36.78
CA GLY A 1059 60.02 -5.41 -37.18
C GLY A 1059 61.29 -4.57 -37.06
N ALA A 1060 61.26 -3.53 -36.24
CA ALA A 1060 62.36 -2.57 -36.12
C ALA A 1060 63.00 -2.59 -34.74
N GLY A 1061 64.20 -3.13 -34.66
CA GLY A 1061 65.04 -3.21 -33.47
C GLY A 1061 65.63 -4.60 -33.36
N ASN A 1062 66.29 -4.94 -32.25
CA ASN A 1062 67.02 -6.20 -32.16
C ASN A 1062 66.15 -7.28 -31.52
N ASP A 1063 65.54 -8.11 -32.35
CA ASP A 1063 64.43 -8.97 -31.94
C ASP A 1063 64.88 -10.39 -31.62
N THR A 1064 64.07 -11.10 -30.83
CA THR A 1064 64.23 -12.53 -30.54
C THR A 1064 62.95 -13.28 -30.91
N LEU A 1065 63.01 -14.09 -31.96
CA LEU A 1065 61.88 -14.85 -32.50
C LEU A 1065 62.13 -16.36 -32.30
N THR A 1066 61.13 -17.07 -31.80
CA THR A 1066 61.16 -18.54 -31.66
C THR A 1066 59.87 -19.16 -32.17
N GLY A 1067 59.93 -20.02 -33.19
CA GLY A 1067 58.78 -20.74 -33.73
C GLY A 1067 58.27 -21.85 -32.80
N GLU A 1068 59.18 -22.71 -32.34
CA GLU A 1068 58.90 -23.93 -31.55
C GLU A 1068 58.42 -25.14 -32.38
N ASP A 1069 57.20 -25.64 -32.23
CA ASP A 1069 56.75 -26.90 -32.88
C ASP A 1069 55.85 -26.56 -34.08
N GLY A 1070 56.30 -26.77 -35.33
CA GLY A 1070 55.42 -26.81 -36.49
C GLY A 1070 56.02 -26.44 -37.85
N PHE A 1071 55.49 -25.43 -38.53
CA PHE A 1071 56.04 -24.95 -39.81
C PHE A 1071 55.95 -23.44 -39.74
N ASP A 1072 57.07 -22.81 -39.42
CA ASP A 1072 57.04 -21.42 -38.99
C ASP A 1072 57.71 -20.51 -40.02
N ASP A 1073 57.16 -19.31 -40.18
CA ASP A 1073 57.69 -18.24 -41.03
C ASP A 1073 58.14 -17.08 -40.14
N LEU A 1074 59.46 -16.91 -40.00
CA LEU A 1074 60.10 -15.93 -39.13
C LEU A 1074 60.81 -14.86 -39.98
N ASP A 1075 60.46 -13.59 -39.80
CA ASP A 1075 61.12 -12.43 -40.42
C ASP A 1075 61.65 -11.49 -39.34
N GLY A 1076 62.97 -11.31 -39.26
CA GLY A 1076 63.62 -10.36 -38.34
C GLY A 1076 63.44 -8.90 -38.78
N SER A 1077 63.21 -8.66 -40.08
CA SER A 1077 63.10 -7.33 -40.66
C SER A 1077 64.36 -6.45 -40.50
N THR A 1078 64.44 -5.56 -39.52
CA THR A 1078 65.59 -4.63 -39.39
C THR A 1078 66.13 -4.61 -37.97
N GLY A 1079 67.40 -4.95 -37.81
CA GLY A 1079 68.05 -5.04 -36.51
C GLY A 1079 69.09 -6.14 -36.49
N ASP A 1080 69.80 -6.29 -35.37
CA ASP A 1080 70.64 -7.48 -35.18
C ASP A 1080 69.80 -8.55 -34.47
N ASP A 1081 69.20 -9.47 -35.23
CA ASP A 1081 68.11 -10.34 -34.76
C ASP A 1081 68.55 -11.76 -34.39
N ASN A 1082 67.75 -12.44 -33.58
CA ASN A 1082 67.96 -13.83 -33.17
C ASN A 1082 66.71 -14.68 -33.44
N LEU A 1083 66.76 -15.49 -34.50
CA LEU A 1083 65.67 -16.32 -34.99
C LEU A 1083 65.96 -17.80 -34.74
N ASN A 1084 64.99 -18.52 -34.20
CA ASN A 1084 65.06 -19.97 -33.98
C ASN A 1084 63.76 -20.64 -34.46
N GLY A 1085 63.82 -21.44 -35.53
CA GLY A 1085 62.68 -22.17 -36.09
C GLY A 1085 62.12 -23.15 -35.09
N GLY A 1086 62.90 -24.16 -34.72
CA GLY A 1086 62.51 -25.15 -33.72
C GLY A 1086 62.40 -26.54 -34.34
N ALA A 1087 61.27 -27.21 -34.17
CA ALA A 1087 60.98 -28.47 -34.83
C ALA A 1087 59.99 -28.24 -35.95
N GLY A 1088 60.40 -28.42 -37.21
CA GLY A 1088 59.55 -27.99 -38.32
C GLY A 1088 60.26 -27.91 -39.65
N ASN A 1089 59.56 -27.55 -40.72
CA ASN A 1089 60.28 -27.19 -41.95
C ASN A 1089 60.25 -25.67 -42.05
N ASP A 1090 61.08 -24.98 -41.31
CA ASP A 1090 60.85 -23.57 -41.02
C ASP A 1090 61.46 -22.66 -42.09
N THR A 1091 60.92 -21.45 -42.21
CA THR A 1091 61.41 -20.40 -43.10
C THR A 1091 61.88 -19.23 -42.24
N LEU A 1092 63.16 -18.88 -42.30
CA LEU A 1092 63.77 -17.81 -41.51
C LEU A 1092 64.41 -16.77 -42.43
N PHE A 1093 64.07 -15.51 -42.25
CA PHE A 1093 64.64 -14.34 -42.94
C PHE A 1093 65.24 -13.38 -41.91
N GLY A 1094 66.56 -13.16 -41.92
CA GLY A 1094 67.20 -12.13 -41.07
C GLY A 1094 67.01 -10.70 -41.60
N ALA A 1095 66.97 -10.58 -42.93
CA ALA A 1095 66.76 -9.33 -43.65
C ALA A 1095 67.88 -8.28 -43.46
N SER A 1096 67.82 -7.33 -42.54
CA SER A 1096 68.83 -6.25 -42.44
C SER A 1096 69.44 -6.11 -41.05
N GLY A 1097 70.71 -6.51 -40.92
CA GLY A 1097 71.54 -6.34 -39.73
C GLY A 1097 72.38 -7.60 -39.53
N ASN A 1098 73.02 -7.77 -38.38
CA ASN A 1098 73.90 -8.93 -38.16
C ASN A 1098 73.13 -10.02 -37.40
N ASP A 1099 72.56 -10.95 -38.15
CA ASP A 1099 71.52 -11.83 -37.64
C ASP A 1099 72.06 -13.20 -37.23
N THR A 1100 71.39 -13.84 -36.27
CA THR A 1100 71.62 -15.23 -35.88
C THR A 1100 70.38 -16.06 -36.16
N LEU A 1101 70.46 -17.00 -37.09
CA LEU A 1101 69.38 -17.87 -37.51
C LEU A 1101 69.70 -19.32 -37.17
N ASN A 1102 68.78 -20.03 -36.53
CA ASN A 1102 68.86 -21.46 -36.24
C ASN A 1102 67.61 -22.18 -36.75
N GLY A 1103 67.74 -23.06 -37.74
CA GLY A 1103 66.63 -23.82 -38.31
C GLY A 1103 66.04 -24.78 -37.27
N GLY A 1104 66.90 -25.65 -36.73
CA GLY A 1104 66.55 -26.50 -35.60
C GLY A 1104 66.51 -27.96 -36.00
N THR A 1105 65.33 -28.57 -36.09
CA THR A 1105 65.18 -29.93 -36.63
C THR A 1105 64.23 -29.92 -37.81
N GLU A 1106 64.41 -30.89 -38.71
CA GLU A 1106 63.63 -31.15 -39.92
C GLU A 1106 64.20 -30.52 -41.22
N ASN A 1107 63.53 -29.66 -42.00
CA ASN A 1107 64.15 -29.22 -43.27
C ASN A 1107 63.88 -27.75 -43.50
N ASP A 1108 64.88 -26.94 -43.22
CA ASP A 1108 64.67 -25.51 -43.04
C ASP A 1108 65.17 -24.68 -44.23
N PHE A 1109 64.65 -23.47 -44.36
CA PHE A 1109 65.05 -22.49 -45.35
C PHE A 1109 65.48 -21.19 -44.65
N LEU A 1110 66.77 -20.89 -44.67
CA LEU A 1110 67.35 -19.74 -43.97
C LEU A 1110 67.97 -18.76 -44.98
N LEU A 1111 67.57 -17.48 -44.91
CA LEU A 1111 68.20 -16.37 -45.62
C LEU A 1111 68.72 -15.33 -44.63
N GLY A 1112 70.03 -15.07 -44.63
CA GLY A 1112 70.65 -14.05 -43.78
C GLY A 1112 70.18 -12.65 -44.15
N GLY A 1113 70.50 -12.21 -45.37
CA GLY A 1113 70.06 -10.92 -45.88
C GLY A 1113 71.25 -9.98 -46.06
N SER A 1114 71.20 -8.78 -45.48
CA SER A 1114 72.32 -7.85 -45.53
C SER A 1114 72.94 -7.69 -44.14
N GLY A 1115 74.23 -7.95 -44.00
CA GLY A 1115 74.91 -7.78 -42.72
C GLY A 1115 76.09 -8.72 -42.54
N ILE A 1116 76.22 -9.31 -41.35
CA ILE A 1116 77.21 -10.35 -41.06
C ILE A 1116 76.48 -11.40 -40.25
N ASP A 1117 76.04 -12.44 -40.93
CA ASP A 1117 75.04 -13.34 -40.37
C ASP A 1117 75.64 -14.67 -39.93
N ILE A 1118 74.98 -15.32 -38.98
CA ILE A 1118 75.28 -16.67 -38.50
C ILE A 1118 74.05 -17.53 -38.76
N LEU A 1119 74.15 -18.45 -39.72
CA LEU A 1119 73.09 -19.39 -40.07
C LEU A 1119 73.52 -20.80 -39.63
N ASN A 1120 72.68 -21.46 -38.84
CA ASN A 1120 72.81 -22.85 -38.45
C ASN A 1120 71.57 -23.63 -38.91
N GLY A 1121 71.72 -24.54 -39.88
CA GLY A 1121 70.61 -25.37 -40.38
C GLY A 1121 70.04 -26.25 -39.26
N GLY A 1122 70.92 -26.93 -38.52
CA GLY A 1122 70.52 -27.81 -37.44
C GLY A 1122 70.50 -29.27 -37.90
N LEU A 1123 69.45 -30.03 -37.58
CA LEU A 1123 69.30 -31.41 -38.03
C LEU A 1123 68.36 -31.48 -39.22
N GLY A 1124 68.79 -32.14 -40.29
CA GLY A 1124 67.95 -32.51 -41.42
C GLY A 1124 68.44 -31.90 -42.73
N ARG A 1125 67.55 -31.52 -43.66
CA ARG A 1125 67.97 -31.16 -45.03
C ARG A 1125 67.72 -29.71 -45.32
N ASP A 1126 68.71 -28.88 -45.00
CA ASP A 1126 68.49 -27.44 -44.92
C ASP A 1126 68.94 -26.74 -46.19
N THR A 1127 68.38 -25.56 -46.42
CA THR A 1127 68.75 -24.66 -47.51
C THR A 1127 69.13 -23.31 -46.94
N MET A 1128 70.38 -22.91 -47.10
CA MET A 1128 70.93 -21.70 -46.50
C MET A 1128 71.57 -20.77 -47.54
N ALA A 1129 71.34 -19.47 -47.39
CA ALA A 1129 72.05 -18.43 -48.12
C ALA A 1129 72.30 -17.20 -47.23
N GLY A 1130 73.57 -16.85 -46.99
CA GLY A 1130 73.93 -15.64 -46.25
C GLY A 1130 73.46 -14.36 -46.95
N GLN A 1131 73.55 -14.34 -48.29
CA GLN A 1131 73.34 -13.14 -49.12
C GLN A 1131 74.45 -12.12 -48.89
N GLY A 1132 74.14 -10.84 -48.69
CA GLY A 1132 75.16 -9.79 -48.67
C GLY A 1132 75.81 -9.65 -47.30
N GLY A 1133 77.03 -10.14 -47.13
CA GLY A 1133 77.68 -10.06 -45.84
C GLY A 1133 78.99 -10.82 -45.79
N ASN A 1134 79.59 -10.95 -44.61
CA ASN A 1134 80.67 -11.94 -44.46
C ASN A 1134 80.17 -13.04 -43.54
N ASP A 1135 79.37 -13.94 -44.09
CA ASP A 1135 78.47 -14.75 -43.28
C ASP A 1135 79.11 -16.07 -42.87
N THR A 1136 78.55 -16.70 -41.83
CA THR A 1136 78.93 -18.04 -41.37
C THR A 1136 77.73 -18.97 -41.49
N LEU A 1137 77.84 -20.00 -42.32
CA LEU A 1137 76.79 -21.01 -42.55
C LEU A 1137 77.26 -22.37 -42.03
N ASP A 1138 76.44 -23.04 -41.22
CA ASP A 1138 76.72 -24.34 -40.60
C ASP A 1138 75.58 -25.33 -40.88
N GLY A 1139 75.85 -26.44 -41.57
CA GLY A 1139 74.88 -27.51 -41.85
C GLY A 1139 74.80 -28.60 -40.76
N ALA A 1140 75.55 -28.44 -39.66
CA ALA A 1140 75.80 -29.51 -38.70
C ALA A 1140 76.48 -30.75 -39.33
N ASN A 1141 76.75 -31.79 -38.52
CA ASN A 1141 77.33 -33.06 -38.99
C ASN A 1141 76.39 -34.21 -38.63
N ASP A 1142 75.26 -34.31 -39.33
CA ASP A 1142 74.16 -35.20 -38.97
C ASP A 1142 73.89 -36.34 -39.97
N GLY A 1143 74.51 -36.31 -41.15
CA GLY A 1143 74.35 -37.30 -42.22
C GLY A 1143 73.21 -37.02 -43.20
N ASN A 1144 72.57 -35.85 -43.15
CA ASN A 1144 71.56 -35.39 -44.09
C ASN A 1144 72.15 -34.40 -45.11
N ILE A 1145 71.37 -34.07 -46.15
CA ILE A 1145 71.87 -33.28 -47.29
C ILE A 1145 71.47 -31.82 -47.12
N ASP A 1146 72.45 -30.95 -46.99
CA ASP A 1146 72.24 -29.50 -46.98
C ASP A 1146 72.57 -28.83 -48.32
N TRP A 1147 71.97 -27.67 -48.56
CA TRP A 1147 72.16 -26.82 -49.72
C TRP A 1147 72.68 -25.45 -49.29
N PHE A 1148 73.92 -25.14 -49.67
CA PHE A 1148 74.53 -23.82 -49.47
C PHE A 1148 74.50 -23.05 -50.79
N ILE A 1149 73.80 -21.93 -50.85
CA ILE A 1149 73.54 -21.17 -52.09
C ILE A 1149 74.37 -19.89 -52.14
N PHE A 1150 75.14 -19.70 -53.22
CA PHE A 1150 75.93 -18.49 -53.45
C PHE A 1150 75.66 -17.86 -54.83
N ALA A 1151 75.47 -16.54 -54.85
CA ALA A 1151 75.26 -15.74 -56.06
C ALA A 1151 76.13 -14.46 -56.05
N VAL A 1152 75.96 -13.59 -57.05
CA VAL A 1152 76.75 -12.35 -57.17
C VAL A 1152 76.47 -11.36 -56.04
N ASN A 1153 77.53 -10.70 -55.53
CA ASN A 1153 77.49 -9.77 -54.40
C ASN A 1153 77.09 -10.41 -53.07
N TYR A 1154 77.47 -11.67 -52.86
CA TYR A 1154 77.32 -12.33 -51.56
C TYR A 1154 78.58 -12.14 -50.68
N ASP A 1155 79.57 -11.36 -51.12
CA ASP A 1155 80.75 -10.99 -50.31
C ASP A 1155 81.53 -12.23 -49.80
N ASN A 1156 82.07 -12.26 -48.56
CA ASN A 1156 83.03 -13.31 -48.14
C ASN A 1156 82.48 -14.25 -47.06
N ASP A 1157 82.02 -15.42 -47.48
CA ASP A 1157 81.31 -16.36 -46.62
C ASP A 1157 82.15 -17.56 -46.21
N THR A 1158 81.85 -18.10 -45.03
CA THR A 1158 82.44 -19.30 -44.47
C THR A 1158 81.39 -20.38 -44.26
N VAL A 1159 81.58 -21.54 -44.88
CA VAL A 1159 80.79 -22.76 -44.65
C VAL A 1159 81.53 -23.68 -43.69
N LEU A 1160 80.88 -24.04 -42.59
CA LEU A 1160 81.35 -24.98 -41.57
C LEU A 1160 80.61 -26.33 -41.71
N ASN A 1161 81.24 -27.39 -41.20
CA ASN A 1161 80.67 -28.75 -41.10
C ASN A 1161 80.14 -29.41 -42.39
N PHE A 1162 80.58 -28.95 -43.57
CA PHE A 1162 80.23 -29.56 -44.87
C PHE A 1162 80.61 -31.05 -45.00
N GLU A 1163 79.64 -31.91 -45.32
CA GLU A 1163 79.77 -33.36 -45.47
C GLU A 1163 80.03 -33.81 -46.93
N ASP A 1164 81.26 -34.28 -47.20
CA ASP A 1164 81.74 -34.77 -48.51
C ASP A 1164 80.84 -35.87 -49.12
N ASN A 1165 80.35 -35.68 -50.34
CA ASN A 1165 79.40 -36.54 -51.07
C ASN A 1165 77.99 -36.64 -50.45
N ILE A 1166 77.64 -35.75 -49.53
CA ILE A 1166 76.30 -35.64 -48.96
C ILE A 1166 75.73 -34.25 -49.30
N ASP A 1167 76.41 -33.19 -48.89
CA ASP A 1167 75.95 -31.81 -49.06
C ASP A 1167 76.16 -31.27 -50.48
N ASN A 1168 75.44 -30.20 -50.82
CA ASN A 1168 75.55 -29.51 -52.09
C ASN A 1168 75.98 -28.06 -51.92
N LEU A 1169 77.00 -27.67 -52.67
CA LEU A 1169 77.40 -26.27 -52.84
C LEU A 1169 76.83 -25.75 -54.17
N GLN A 1170 75.79 -24.92 -54.10
CA GLN A 1170 75.16 -24.32 -55.27
C GLN A 1170 75.81 -22.97 -55.61
N LEU A 1171 76.34 -22.85 -56.83
CA LEU A 1171 76.97 -21.63 -57.34
C LEU A 1171 76.22 -21.12 -58.59
N ASP A 1172 75.70 -19.89 -58.54
CA ASP A 1172 75.06 -19.22 -59.67
C ASP A 1172 76.11 -18.88 -60.76
N ASP A 1173 75.84 -19.23 -62.02
CA ASP A 1173 76.78 -19.00 -63.12
C ASP A 1173 77.05 -17.52 -63.44
N GLY A 1174 76.21 -16.62 -62.93
CA GLY A 1174 76.38 -15.17 -62.91
C GLY A 1174 77.66 -14.70 -62.21
N LEU A 1175 78.19 -15.48 -61.26
CA LEU A 1175 79.45 -15.21 -60.55
C LEU A 1175 80.67 -15.07 -61.50
N TRP A 1176 80.62 -15.73 -62.67
CA TRP A 1176 81.71 -15.68 -63.68
C TRP A 1176 81.23 -15.49 -65.13
N GLY A 1177 79.92 -15.35 -65.34
CA GLY A 1177 79.31 -15.15 -66.67
C GLY A 1177 79.06 -16.44 -67.48
N GLY A 1178 78.90 -17.59 -66.82
CA GLY A 1178 78.39 -18.83 -67.39
C GLY A 1178 79.35 -19.75 -68.15
N GLY A 1179 78.90 -20.99 -68.40
CA GLY A 1179 79.52 -21.92 -69.36
C GLY A 1179 80.74 -22.73 -68.88
N LEU A 1180 80.99 -22.80 -67.57
CA LEU A 1180 82.02 -23.64 -66.95
C LEU A 1180 81.37 -24.87 -66.29
N THR A 1181 82.05 -26.01 -66.29
CA THR A 1181 81.67 -27.18 -65.47
C THR A 1181 82.20 -27.05 -64.03
N ALA A 1182 81.64 -27.74 -63.04
CA ALA A 1182 82.13 -27.75 -61.65
C ALA A 1182 83.67 -27.94 -61.55
N ALA A 1183 84.23 -28.95 -62.23
CA ALA A 1183 85.67 -29.19 -62.27
C ALA A 1183 86.51 -28.02 -62.85
N GLN A 1184 85.93 -27.24 -63.77
CA GLN A 1184 86.58 -26.05 -64.31
C GLN A 1184 86.51 -24.89 -63.32
N VAL A 1185 85.37 -24.69 -62.67
CA VAL A 1185 85.19 -23.68 -61.60
C VAL A 1185 86.20 -23.91 -60.48
N VAL A 1186 86.30 -25.14 -59.95
CA VAL A 1186 87.29 -25.51 -58.93
C VAL A 1186 88.73 -25.28 -59.39
N SER A 1187 89.05 -25.58 -60.65
CA SER A 1187 90.43 -25.40 -61.16
C SER A 1187 90.84 -23.95 -61.39
N ILE A 1188 89.87 -23.06 -61.63
CA ILE A 1188 90.09 -21.65 -61.98
C ILE A 1188 90.03 -20.78 -60.73
N TYR A 1189 89.01 -20.99 -59.89
CA TYR A 1189 88.69 -20.14 -58.74
C TYR A 1189 89.00 -20.80 -57.40
N GLY A 1190 89.10 -22.13 -57.33
CA GLY A 1190 89.35 -22.88 -56.09
C GLY A 1190 90.84 -22.99 -55.71
N SER A 1191 91.16 -22.81 -54.43
CA SER A 1191 92.50 -23.03 -53.86
C SER A 1191 92.43 -23.61 -52.45
N ASN A 1192 93.30 -24.57 -52.13
CA ASN A 1192 93.38 -25.14 -50.77
C ASN A 1192 94.14 -24.18 -49.85
N THR A 1193 93.52 -23.73 -48.77
CA THR A 1193 94.09 -22.78 -47.79
C THR A 1193 93.41 -22.96 -46.44
N GLY A 1194 94.07 -22.58 -45.34
CA GLY A 1194 93.42 -22.50 -44.02
C GLY A 1194 92.95 -23.81 -43.37
N GLY A 1195 92.98 -24.96 -44.05
CA GLY A 1195 92.35 -26.20 -43.56
C GLY A 1195 91.16 -26.64 -44.42
N GLY A 1196 90.70 -25.79 -45.34
CA GLY A 1196 89.60 -26.02 -46.27
C GLY A 1196 89.92 -25.63 -47.72
N VAL A 1197 88.87 -25.37 -48.50
CA VAL A 1197 88.93 -24.89 -49.88
C VAL A 1197 88.30 -23.49 -49.99
N GLN A 1198 89.02 -22.57 -50.60
CA GLN A 1198 88.55 -21.21 -50.87
C GLN A 1198 88.30 -21.03 -52.37
N PHE A 1199 87.11 -20.56 -52.74
CA PHE A 1199 86.77 -20.08 -54.08
C PHE A 1199 86.82 -18.55 -54.10
N ASP A 1200 87.66 -17.96 -54.96
CA ASP A 1200 87.75 -16.50 -55.16
C ASP A 1200 87.26 -16.16 -56.58
N PHE A 1201 86.05 -15.62 -56.69
CA PHE A 1201 85.43 -15.26 -57.98
C PHE A 1201 85.83 -13.84 -58.45
N GLY A 1202 86.57 -13.10 -57.63
CA GLY A 1202 86.91 -11.69 -57.85
C GLY A 1202 85.75 -10.76 -57.50
N GLY A 1203 86.01 -9.44 -57.44
CA GLY A 1203 84.98 -8.46 -57.09
C GLY A 1203 84.70 -8.30 -55.60
N GLY A 1204 85.14 -9.23 -54.76
CA GLY A 1204 84.86 -9.27 -53.32
C GLY A 1204 84.17 -10.55 -52.88
N ASP A 1205 83.67 -11.34 -53.84
CA ASP A 1205 82.93 -12.58 -53.59
C ASP A 1205 83.89 -13.77 -53.37
N ILE A 1206 83.98 -14.26 -52.12
CA ILE A 1206 84.82 -15.39 -51.71
C ILE A 1206 83.98 -16.39 -50.91
N VAL A 1207 84.05 -17.67 -51.25
CA VAL A 1207 83.42 -18.75 -50.45
C VAL A 1207 84.52 -19.65 -49.88
N PHE A 1208 84.61 -19.76 -48.56
CA PHE A 1208 85.51 -20.68 -47.87
C PHE A 1208 84.72 -21.85 -47.28
N VAL A 1209 85.00 -23.08 -47.72
CA VAL A 1209 84.40 -24.30 -47.16
C VAL A 1209 85.43 -25.01 -46.30
N ASP A 1210 85.22 -25.02 -44.98
CA ASP A 1210 86.15 -25.62 -44.02
C ASP A 1210 86.18 -27.15 -44.14
N GLY A 1211 87.31 -27.77 -43.79
CA GLY A 1211 87.48 -29.23 -43.79
C GLY A 1211 87.56 -29.91 -45.17
N MET A 1212 87.20 -29.20 -46.25
CA MET A 1212 87.20 -29.73 -47.62
C MET A 1212 88.48 -29.43 -48.42
N THR A 1213 88.66 -30.11 -49.55
CA THR A 1213 89.76 -29.85 -50.49
C THR A 1213 89.22 -29.68 -51.90
N THR A 1214 89.99 -29.03 -52.78
CA THR A 1214 89.67 -28.92 -54.22
C THR A 1214 89.40 -30.27 -54.89
N THR A 1215 89.88 -31.39 -54.33
CA THR A 1215 89.61 -32.73 -54.89
C THR A 1215 88.33 -33.38 -54.36
N THR A 1216 87.90 -33.04 -53.15
CA THR A 1216 86.70 -33.64 -52.53
C THR A 1216 85.46 -32.84 -52.93
N ILE A 1217 85.51 -31.51 -52.85
CA ILE A 1217 84.37 -30.63 -53.14
C ILE A 1217 83.88 -30.64 -54.60
N THR A 1218 84.66 -31.17 -55.55
CA THR A 1218 84.32 -31.03 -56.99
C THR A 1218 83.02 -31.74 -57.37
N ASP A 1219 82.73 -32.87 -56.72
CA ASP A 1219 81.57 -33.70 -57.04
C ASP A 1219 80.29 -33.19 -56.36
N ASP A 1220 80.43 -32.31 -55.36
CA ASP A 1220 79.35 -31.73 -54.55
C ASP A 1220 78.88 -30.35 -55.06
N ILE A 1221 79.52 -29.82 -56.11
CA ILE A 1221 79.17 -28.51 -56.69
C ILE A 1221 78.05 -28.65 -57.72
N VAL A 1222 76.99 -27.89 -57.50
CA VAL A 1222 75.88 -27.70 -58.44
C VAL A 1222 75.98 -26.30 -59.05
N ILE A 1223 76.03 -26.21 -60.38
CA ILE A 1223 76.01 -24.93 -61.10
C ILE A 1223 74.60 -24.71 -61.66
N VAL A 1224 74.01 -23.56 -61.37
CA VAL A 1224 72.66 -23.18 -61.82
C VAL A 1224 72.71 -22.06 -62.83
#